data_AF-A0A6I2H1X2-F1
#
_entry.id   AF-A0A6I2H1X2-F1
#
_cell.length_a   1.000
_cell.length_b   1.000
_cell.length_c   1.000
_cell.angle_alpha   90.00
_cell.angle_beta   90.00
_cell.angle_gamma   90.00
#
_symmetry.space_group_name_H-M   'P 1'
#
loop_
_entity.id
_entity.type
_entity.pdbx_description
1 polymer ?
#
loop_
_entity_poly.entity_id
_entity_poly.type
_entity_poly.pdbx_seq_one_letter_code
_entity_poly.pdbx_strand_id
1 'polypeptide(L)'
;MDANGLKSFAFHRHGQAELAASLRPPPLAGIEPGGDALPFSALGAEAAARRYLSRAFESERLPSLEPVSVAGQASELQTLGTEVLPLTGTRTVKFRQVLSRIPVYGSLVTVELDQGNELLAINSNLGEPAGVDPVARLSPAQAMDVVAQKAGERARQAVPRLHYYFEPGARRWHLAYVAENVWTREGTLFDFVVDAHDGSLVAALPRNQSALEPRPGTGGNGKGLPLPLGEPPALPRTPAAPAPADDSGLEEARDGRGQLRRFGASTEGARKQLHDARFNVHTYDFGFRDLLTDDKGLPGSYVELPPEPWSSAGVSAHANAVEVARFLREVLKREGLDNAGGPLISSIQCAWGGSGPGTEWRNAAWIGTQMVYGQRKVGEELVSYAVALDVVAHEILHGLTDHSARLLYAGMSGALNESYSDIFGILVSNLAVADRERWSWEMGEELDASGVPIRDLRDPTRCGQPAHMDEYRQLPVDRPHDWGGVHVNSGIHNRAAYLLLSAKDAAGDWCFSPAQVAALFYIALTQYLSRTSGFGDSRRGVELAARSLFRQDPALEEKLAAVAAAFDGVGIREGLQTPTLPAPAPAASAPDDAGGLAGLEVMLAAAPSLVIPYDPDFLGGGFQVPLPMLTARLREDAFEKGRVLDYVHYSLAMNARRRTALFSACNVDASRMVRMGREGMPWLLDPRLPASAQLGPIYYANNAWDRGHLTRRQDALWGPVRVAREANAATFYYANAAPQHENFNQDEWAALEDWVLERAADVSYRLCVITGPVLQDDDPPLRDAQIPAAFWKVVALRDATADGDDLSVVAFLMKQAPMEKDKVGRELLHLKRYQVTVAAVEEWTGLDFGALRDADELAWSPLALAGAEPLQVFRPIERPEDIVFSGSRRRAAGGQIQPLRAAAPQPPRPGSFVH
;
A
#
# COMPACT_ATOMS: atom_id res chain seq x y z
N MET A 1 23.09 -16.37 -5.67
CA MET A 1 22.24 -16.84 -6.80
C MET A 1 21.03 -17.45 -6.15
N ASP A 2 20.03 -16.61 -5.96
CA ASP A 2 19.06 -16.79 -4.91
C ASP A 2 17.96 -17.74 -5.37
N ALA A 3 17.52 -18.62 -4.48
CA ALA A 3 16.58 -19.69 -4.83
C ALA A 3 15.17 -19.18 -5.23
N ASN A 4 14.93 -17.87 -5.07
CA ASN A 4 13.68 -17.17 -5.35
C ASN A 4 13.60 -16.56 -6.77
N GLY A 5 14.64 -16.69 -7.59
CA GLY A 5 14.66 -16.18 -8.97
C GLY A 5 14.88 -14.67 -9.12
N LEU A 6 15.12 -13.95 -8.01
CA LEU A 6 15.41 -12.53 -8.02
C LEU A 6 16.93 -12.29 -8.18
N LYS A 7 17.29 -11.25 -8.94
CA LYS A 7 18.63 -10.67 -9.01
C LYS A 7 18.74 -9.60 -7.92
N SER A 8 19.67 -9.81 -7.00
CA SER A 8 19.92 -8.93 -5.86
C SER A 8 21.06 -7.95 -6.12
N PHE A 9 20.91 -6.72 -5.63
CA PHE A 9 21.93 -5.67 -5.68
C PHE A 9 21.83 -4.77 -4.44
N ALA A 10 22.99 -4.29 -3.96
CA ALA A 10 23.07 -3.29 -2.90
C ALA A 10 24.22 -2.30 -3.14
N PHE A 11 23.95 -1.05 -2.75
CA PHE A 11 24.86 0.09 -2.76
C PHE A 11 24.71 0.89 -1.47
N HIS A 12 25.81 1.40 -0.93
CA HIS A 12 25.78 2.40 0.15
C HIS A 12 26.92 3.43 -0.03
N ARG A 13 26.63 4.70 0.26
CA ARG A 13 27.54 5.86 0.10
C ARG A 13 28.83 5.76 0.92
N HIS A 14 28.76 5.16 2.11
CA HIS A 14 29.94 4.87 2.93
C HIS A 14 30.91 3.93 2.20
N GLY A 15 32.15 4.40 2.00
CA GLY A 15 33.17 3.77 1.15
C GLY A 15 33.03 4.06 -0.36
N GLN A 16 31.94 4.71 -0.80
CA GLN A 16 31.63 4.94 -2.23
C GLN A 16 31.12 6.39 -2.48
N ALA A 17 31.68 7.37 -1.77
CA ALA A 17 31.19 8.75 -1.77
C ALA A 17 31.21 9.42 -3.16
N GLU A 18 32.24 9.15 -3.98
CA GLU A 18 32.30 9.64 -5.36
C GLU A 18 31.24 9.03 -6.28
N LEU A 19 30.81 7.79 -6.00
CA LEU A 19 29.75 7.13 -6.75
C LEU A 19 28.40 7.75 -6.38
N ALA A 20 28.12 7.90 -5.07
CA ALA A 20 26.95 8.64 -4.59
C ALA A 20 26.88 10.07 -5.19
N ALA A 21 28.02 10.78 -5.25
CA ALA A 21 28.11 12.10 -5.86
C ALA A 21 27.83 12.09 -7.38
N SER A 22 28.29 11.07 -8.11
CA SER A 22 27.98 10.95 -9.55
C SER A 22 26.53 10.51 -9.85
N LEU A 23 25.87 9.85 -8.88
CA LEU A 23 24.44 9.52 -8.94
C LEU A 23 23.54 10.71 -8.56
N ARG A 24 24.09 11.73 -7.89
CA ARG A 24 23.37 12.94 -7.47
C ARG A 24 22.75 13.62 -8.69
N PRO A 25 21.42 13.69 -8.79
CA PRO A 25 20.77 14.41 -9.88
C PRO A 25 21.16 15.90 -9.82
N PRO A 26 21.22 16.61 -10.96
CA PRO A 26 21.41 18.05 -10.93
C PRO A 26 20.27 18.72 -10.12
N PRO A 27 20.54 19.91 -9.53
CA PRO A 27 19.49 20.77 -9.00
C PRO A 27 18.37 20.96 -10.02
N LEU A 28 17.15 21.21 -9.53
CA LEU A 28 16.11 21.73 -10.41
C LEU A 28 16.49 23.16 -10.80
N ALA A 29 16.41 23.48 -12.09
CA ALA A 29 16.63 24.84 -12.55
C ALA A 29 15.63 25.79 -11.88
N GLY A 30 16.04 27.03 -11.62
CA GLY A 30 15.07 28.09 -11.35
C GLY A 30 14.25 28.32 -12.61
N ILE A 31 12.92 28.35 -12.49
CA ILE A 31 12.03 28.30 -13.65
C ILE A 31 12.00 29.64 -14.43
N GLU A 32 12.52 30.73 -13.83
CA GLU A 32 12.84 31.97 -14.55
C GLU A 32 14.35 32.11 -14.84
N PRO A 33 14.76 32.73 -15.98
CA PRO A 33 16.15 32.99 -16.32
C PRO A 33 16.86 33.90 -15.29
N GLY A 34 17.61 33.28 -14.37
CA GLY A 34 18.30 33.98 -13.27
C GLY A 34 17.63 33.80 -11.89
N GLY A 35 16.56 33.01 -11.80
CA GLY A 35 16.03 32.55 -10.51
C GLY A 35 16.96 31.51 -9.86
N ASP A 36 17.04 31.51 -8.53
CA ASP A 36 17.83 30.55 -7.77
C ASP A 36 17.35 29.11 -8.01
N ALA A 37 18.30 28.19 -8.22
CA ALA A 37 18.02 26.78 -8.43
C ALA A 37 17.38 26.14 -7.20
N LEU A 38 16.26 25.42 -7.39
CA LEU A 38 15.59 24.72 -6.30
C LEU A 38 16.53 23.64 -5.74
N PRO A 39 16.91 23.73 -4.44
CA PRO A 39 17.89 22.83 -3.86
C PRO A 39 17.31 21.42 -3.75
N PHE A 40 18.16 20.40 -3.93
CA PHE A 40 17.72 19.01 -3.97
C PHE A 40 17.00 18.57 -2.67
N SER A 41 17.30 19.23 -1.54
CA SER A 41 16.64 19.05 -0.24
C SER A 41 15.18 19.53 -0.18
N ALA A 42 14.71 20.34 -1.14
CA ALA A 42 13.31 20.78 -1.23
C ALA A 42 12.38 19.74 -1.88
N LEU A 43 12.93 18.68 -2.49
CA LEU A 43 12.12 17.59 -3.08
C LEU A 43 11.42 16.74 -2.01
N GLY A 44 10.26 16.20 -2.37
CA GLY A 44 9.69 15.04 -1.67
C GLY A 44 10.60 13.83 -1.81
N ALA A 45 10.72 13.03 -0.75
CA ALA A 45 11.66 11.89 -0.71
C ALA A 45 11.45 10.90 -1.86
N GLU A 46 10.20 10.61 -2.25
CA GLU A 46 9.92 9.76 -3.42
C GLU A 46 10.48 10.35 -4.72
N ALA A 47 10.28 11.65 -4.98
CA ALA A 47 10.78 12.30 -6.19
C ALA A 47 12.32 12.31 -6.23
N ALA A 48 12.97 12.50 -5.08
CA ALA A 48 14.41 12.34 -4.94
C ALA A 48 14.86 10.89 -5.23
N ALA A 49 14.22 9.90 -4.60
CA ALA A 49 14.53 8.48 -4.79
C ALA A 49 14.32 8.02 -6.24
N ARG A 50 13.23 8.42 -6.90
CA ARG A 50 12.97 8.15 -8.33
C ARG A 50 14.05 8.75 -9.23
N ARG A 51 14.52 9.98 -8.97
CA ARG A 51 15.64 10.60 -9.72
C ARG A 51 16.97 9.86 -9.50
N TYR A 52 17.27 9.40 -8.28
CA TYR A 52 18.45 8.56 -8.03
C TYR A 52 18.34 7.20 -8.74
N LEU A 53 17.18 6.55 -8.73
CA LEU A 53 16.98 5.27 -9.40
C LEU A 53 17.12 5.39 -10.92
N SER A 54 16.57 6.44 -11.55
CA SER A 54 16.82 6.74 -12.97
C SER A 54 18.32 6.85 -13.24
N ARG A 55 19.02 7.70 -12.47
CA ARG A 55 20.48 7.86 -12.55
C ARG A 55 21.29 6.62 -12.20
N ALA A 56 20.71 5.65 -11.49
CA ALA A 56 21.34 4.39 -11.11
C ALA A 56 21.19 3.32 -12.20
N PHE A 57 20.00 3.19 -12.81
CA PHE A 57 19.76 2.34 -13.99
C PHE A 57 20.46 2.87 -15.25
N GLU A 58 20.56 4.19 -15.40
CA GLU A 58 21.39 4.86 -16.41
C GLU A 58 22.89 4.84 -16.04
N SER A 59 23.26 4.40 -14.82
CA SER A 59 24.62 4.59 -14.35
C SER A 59 25.58 3.65 -15.04
N GLU A 60 26.47 4.24 -15.81
CA GLU A 60 27.69 3.58 -16.26
C GLU A 60 28.46 2.93 -15.08
N ARG A 61 28.35 3.48 -13.87
CA ARG A 61 29.03 2.94 -12.68
C ARG A 61 28.21 1.91 -11.89
N LEU A 62 27.00 1.52 -12.31
CA LEU A 62 26.15 0.50 -11.65
C LEU A 62 25.51 -0.61 -12.54
N PRO A 63 26.06 -1.13 -13.67
CA PRO A 63 25.46 -2.24 -14.45
C PRO A 63 25.20 -3.60 -13.74
N SER A 64 25.39 -3.73 -12.44
CA SER A 64 24.74 -4.79 -11.64
C SER A 64 23.24 -4.52 -11.39
N LEU A 65 22.84 -3.25 -11.40
CA LEU A 65 21.48 -2.72 -11.30
C LEU A 65 20.99 -2.32 -12.70
N GLU A 66 20.56 -3.30 -13.48
CA GLU A 66 20.01 -3.08 -14.82
C GLU A 66 18.49 -2.89 -14.77
N PRO A 67 17.91 -2.02 -15.63
CA PRO A 67 16.46 -1.96 -15.80
C PRO A 67 15.99 -3.24 -16.51
N VAL A 68 15.24 -4.08 -15.81
CA VAL A 68 14.71 -5.32 -16.38
C VAL A 68 13.72 -5.01 -17.51
N SER A 69 13.81 -5.72 -18.63
CA SER A 69 12.85 -5.62 -19.74
C SER A 69 12.47 -7.00 -20.23
N VAL A 70 11.17 -7.28 -20.33
CA VAL A 70 10.62 -8.57 -20.79
C VAL A 70 9.72 -8.30 -21.99
N ALA A 71 9.91 -9.07 -23.08
CA ALA A 71 9.26 -8.83 -24.38
C ALA A 71 9.36 -7.36 -24.86
N GLY A 72 10.45 -6.66 -24.48
CA GLY A 72 10.64 -5.25 -24.80
C GLY A 72 9.85 -4.24 -23.96
N GLN A 73 9.01 -4.68 -23.03
CA GLN A 73 8.43 -3.80 -22.00
C GLN A 73 9.39 -3.69 -20.82
N ALA A 74 9.84 -2.46 -20.54
CA ALA A 74 10.64 -2.15 -19.36
C ALA A 74 9.83 -2.31 -18.06
N SER A 75 10.49 -2.72 -16.99
CA SER A 75 9.87 -2.85 -15.67
C SER A 75 9.67 -1.49 -15.01
N GLU A 76 8.44 -1.21 -14.59
CA GLU A 76 8.06 -0.07 -13.80
C GLU A 76 8.37 -0.30 -12.32
N LEU A 77 8.65 0.78 -11.58
CA LEU A 77 8.75 0.76 -10.12
C LEU A 77 7.55 1.47 -9.50
N GLN A 78 6.59 0.68 -9.01
CA GLN A 78 5.41 1.14 -8.29
C GLN A 78 5.79 1.47 -6.84
N THR A 79 5.50 2.68 -6.36
CA THR A 79 5.78 3.05 -4.96
C THR A 79 4.88 2.27 -4.01
N LEU A 80 5.48 1.68 -2.97
CA LEU A 80 4.78 1.07 -1.85
C LEU A 80 4.60 2.09 -0.70
N GLY A 81 5.55 3.00 -0.51
CA GLY A 81 5.47 4.07 0.48
C GLY A 81 6.81 4.77 0.75
N THR A 82 6.75 5.81 1.58
CA THR A 82 7.90 6.48 2.20
C THR A 82 7.77 6.35 3.72
N GLU A 83 8.84 5.97 4.40
CA GLU A 83 8.90 5.77 5.85
C GLU A 83 10.01 6.65 6.45
N VAL A 84 9.76 7.27 7.62
CA VAL A 84 10.82 7.95 8.40
C VAL A 84 11.35 6.95 9.42
N LEU A 85 12.67 6.81 9.51
CA LEU A 85 13.35 5.91 10.44
C LEU A 85 13.94 6.70 11.61
N PRO A 86 13.36 6.65 12.83
CA PRO A 86 13.87 7.43 13.97
C PRO A 86 15.25 6.97 14.45
N LEU A 87 15.56 5.67 14.31
CA LEU A 87 16.82 5.05 14.75
C LEU A 87 18.04 5.60 14.00
N THR A 88 17.88 5.87 12.70
CA THR A 88 18.91 6.41 11.82
C THR A 88 18.75 7.92 11.61
N GLY A 89 17.55 8.47 11.76
CA GLY A 89 17.20 9.85 11.39
C GLY A 89 17.09 10.06 9.87
N THR A 90 16.83 8.99 9.11
CA THR A 90 16.78 8.96 7.63
C THR A 90 15.36 8.68 7.12
N ARG A 91 15.19 8.67 5.80
CA ARG A 91 13.93 8.33 5.12
C ARG A 91 14.18 7.23 4.10
N THR A 92 13.37 6.19 4.12
CA THR A 92 13.36 5.13 3.10
C THR A 92 12.17 5.29 2.17
N VAL A 93 12.39 5.04 0.88
CA VAL A 93 11.34 4.94 -0.13
C VAL A 93 11.36 3.55 -0.71
N LYS A 94 10.21 2.86 -0.67
CA LYS A 94 10.08 1.46 -1.08
C LYS A 94 9.25 1.36 -2.35
N PHE A 95 9.70 0.53 -3.29
CA PHE A 95 9.04 0.26 -4.56
C PHE A 95 8.91 -1.25 -4.79
N ARG A 96 7.91 -1.64 -5.59
CA ARG A 96 7.75 -3.00 -6.15
C ARG A 96 7.97 -2.94 -7.65
N GLN A 97 8.57 -3.99 -8.21
CA GLN A 97 8.73 -4.15 -9.64
C GLN A 97 7.41 -4.59 -10.27
N VAL A 98 7.04 -3.95 -11.37
CA VAL A 98 5.83 -4.21 -12.14
C VAL A 98 6.21 -4.35 -13.62
N LEU A 99 5.67 -5.35 -14.31
CA LEU A 99 5.83 -5.59 -15.74
C LEU A 99 4.43 -5.77 -16.32
N SER A 100 4.06 -5.07 -17.40
CA SER A 100 2.71 -5.19 -17.99
C SER A 100 1.57 -4.92 -17.00
N ARG A 101 1.74 -3.94 -16.10
CA ARG A 101 0.88 -3.66 -14.92
C ARG A 101 0.76 -4.81 -13.89
N ILE A 102 1.46 -5.94 -14.08
CA ILE A 102 1.49 -7.12 -13.20
C ILE A 102 2.71 -7.06 -12.24
N PRO A 103 2.52 -7.17 -10.91
CA PRO A 103 3.61 -7.18 -9.94
C PRO A 103 4.47 -8.45 -9.99
N VAL A 104 5.79 -8.29 -9.83
CA VAL A 104 6.72 -9.41 -9.60
C VAL A 104 6.69 -9.79 -8.12
N TYR A 105 6.31 -11.03 -7.81
CA TYR A 105 6.21 -11.53 -6.43
C TYR A 105 7.58 -11.53 -5.75
N GLY A 106 7.63 -11.12 -4.49
CA GLY A 106 8.88 -10.98 -3.73
C GLY A 106 9.76 -9.78 -4.12
N SER A 107 9.50 -9.08 -5.23
CA SER A 107 10.32 -7.92 -5.62
C SER A 107 10.20 -6.74 -4.62
N LEU A 108 11.33 -6.10 -4.36
CA LEU A 108 11.44 -4.93 -3.49
C LEU A 108 12.66 -4.09 -3.91
N VAL A 109 12.48 -2.78 -4.03
CA VAL A 109 13.56 -1.80 -4.14
C VAL A 109 13.41 -0.80 -2.99
N THR A 110 14.47 -0.57 -2.23
CA THR A 110 14.51 0.39 -1.12
C THR A 110 15.62 1.40 -1.39
N VAL A 111 15.29 2.69 -1.37
CA VAL A 111 16.24 3.81 -1.45
C VAL A 111 16.25 4.52 -0.11
N GLU A 112 17.43 4.67 0.51
CA GLU A 112 17.59 5.42 1.76
C GLU A 112 18.21 6.80 1.49
N LEU A 113 17.57 7.83 2.03
CA LEU A 113 17.95 9.24 1.92
C LEU A 113 18.14 9.87 3.29
N ASP A 114 19.09 10.80 3.42
CA ASP A 114 19.20 11.63 4.63
C ASP A 114 18.11 12.73 4.69
N GLN A 115 18.21 13.66 5.63
CA GLN A 115 17.24 14.77 5.79
C GLN A 115 17.35 15.84 4.67
N GLY A 116 18.49 15.93 3.98
CA GLY A 116 18.73 16.80 2.83
C GLY A 116 18.43 16.15 1.47
N ASN A 117 17.81 14.96 1.46
CA ASN A 117 17.64 14.10 0.28
C ASN A 117 18.97 13.58 -0.32
N GLU A 118 20.09 13.58 0.42
CA GLU A 118 21.32 12.94 -0.05
C GLU A 118 21.17 11.41 -0.03
N LEU A 119 21.54 10.75 -1.12
CA LEU A 119 21.52 9.28 -1.20
C LEU A 119 22.48 8.67 -0.17
N LEU A 120 21.95 7.75 0.63
CA LEU A 120 22.72 6.90 1.53
C LEU A 120 22.81 5.47 0.99
N ALA A 121 21.67 4.86 0.60
CA ALA A 121 21.63 3.46 0.16
C ALA A 121 20.68 3.20 -1.01
N ILE A 122 20.97 2.16 -1.79
CA ILE A 122 20.01 1.50 -2.69
C ILE A 122 20.13 -0.01 -2.42
N ASN A 123 19.00 -0.69 -2.20
CA ASN A 123 18.89 -2.15 -2.15
C ASN A 123 17.79 -2.58 -3.12
N SER A 124 17.99 -3.62 -3.91
CA SER A 124 17.01 -4.08 -4.89
C SER A 124 17.06 -5.57 -5.14
N ASN A 125 15.89 -6.21 -5.07
CA ASN A 125 15.65 -7.58 -5.51
C ASN A 125 14.63 -7.53 -6.66
N LEU A 126 15.09 -7.80 -7.89
CA LEU A 126 14.30 -7.68 -9.14
C LEU A 126 14.24 -9.03 -9.87
N GLY A 127 13.09 -9.42 -10.40
CA GLY A 127 12.89 -10.65 -11.15
C GLY A 127 12.75 -10.43 -12.65
N GLU A 128 13.18 -11.39 -13.46
CA GLU A 128 13.10 -11.35 -14.92
C GLU A 128 12.23 -12.52 -15.45
N PRO A 129 10.89 -12.35 -15.56
CA PRO A 129 9.97 -13.38 -16.05
C PRO A 129 10.02 -13.55 -17.58
N ALA A 130 11.22 -13.69 -18.14
CA ALA A 130 11.43 -13.89 -19.57
C ALA A 130 10.73 -15.15 -20.09
N GLY A 131 10.02 -15.01 -21.21
CA GLY A 131 9.29 -16.12 -21.86
C GLY A 131 7.92 -16.45 -21.25
N VAL A 132 7.47 -15.70 -20.24
CA VAL A 132 6.11 -15.82 -19.69
C VAL A 132 5.14 -14.96 -20.50
N ASP A 133 4.04 -15.57 -20.93
CA ASP A 133 2.88 -14.89 -21.53
C ASP A 133 2.20 -14.00 -20.45
N PRO A 134 1.97 -12.69 -20.69
CA PRO A 134 1.32 -11.81 -19.73
C PRO A 134 -0.21 -11.99 -19.65
N VAL A 135 -0.82 -12.74 -20.58
CA VAL A 135 -2.28 -12.83 -20.72
C VAL A 135 -2.82 -14.08 -20.01
N ALA A 136 -3.49 -13.86 -18.87
CA ALA A 136 -4.20 -14.92 -18.16
C ALA A 136 -5.30 -15.55 -19.04
N ARG A 137 -5.25 -16.87 -19.22
CA ARG A 137 -6.23 -17.66 -19.99
C ARG A 137 -7.36 -18.17 -19.12
N LEU A 138 -7.15 -18.19 -17.80
CA LEU A 138 -8.17 -18.45 -16.79
C LEU A 138 -8.62 -17.15 -16.15
N SER A 139 -9.90 -17.09 -15.79
CA SER A 139 -10.44 -16.02 -14.95
C SER A 139 -10.01 -16.19 -13.48
N PRO A 140 -10.05 -15.10 -12.68
CA PRO A 140 -9.91 -15.17 -11.23
C PRO A 140 -10.84 -16.20 -10.57
N ALA A 141 -12.06 -16.38 -11.11
CA ALA A 141 -13.03 -17.33 -10.58
C ALA A 141 -12.59 -18.79 -10.78
N GLN A 142 -12.06 -19.13 -11.96
CA GLN A 142 -11.51 -20.47 -12.24
C GLN A 142 -10.29 -20.79 -11.39
N ALA A 143 -9.41 -19.80 -11.13
CA ALA A 143 -8.34 -19.97 -10.16
C ALA A 143 -8.89 -20.26 -8.75
N MET A 144 -9.95 -19.55 -8.33
CA MET A 144 -10.60 -19.82 -7.04
C MET A 144 -11.38 -21.15 -6.98
N ASP A 145 -11.75 -21.77 -8.10
CA ASP A 145 -12.26 -23.15 -8.10
C ASP A 145 -11.16 -24.15 -7.70
N VAL A 146 -9.92 -23.95 -8.17
CA VAL A 146 -8.76 -24.77 -7.79
C VAL A 146 -8.44 -24.58 -6.30
N VAL A 147 -8.45 -23.34 -5.82
CA VAL A 147 -8.25 -23.04 -4.39
C VAL A 147 -9.39 -23.61 -3.54
N ALA A 148 -10.66 -23.49 -3.95
CA ALA A 148 -11.81 -24.03 -3.20
C ALA A 148 -11.81 -25.56 -3.13
N GLN A 149 -11.35 -26.26 -4.18
CA GLN A 149 -11.14 -27.71 -4.12
C GLN A 149 -10.14 -28.10 -3.01
N LYS A 150 -9.01 -27.37 -2.90
CA LYS A 150 -7.95 -27.64 -1.91
C LYS A 150 -8.28 -27.16 -0.50
N ALA A 151 -8.70 -25.91 -0.34
CA ALA A 151 -8.93 -25.25 0.96
C ALA A 151 -10.39 -25.30 1.45
N GLY A 152 -11.35 -25.58 0.56
CA GLY A 152 -12.80 -25.56 0.85
C GLY A 152 -13.49 -24.27 0.40
N GLU A 153 -14.81 -24.32 0.28
CA GLU A 153 -15.65 -23.24 -0.31
C GLU A 153 -15.49 -21.85 0.35
N ARG A 154 -15.05 -21.77 1.62
CA ARG A 154 -14.74 -20.49 2.28
C ARG A 154 -13.62 -19.73 1.58
N ALA A 155 -12.70 -20.43 0.91
CA ALA A 155 -11.59 -19.80 0.21
C ALA A 155 -12.04 -18.78 -0.85
N ARG A 156 -13.24 -18.93 -1.42
CA ARG A 156 -13.84 -18.00 -2.41
C ARG A 156 -14.04 -16.57 -1.89
N GLN A 157 -13.82 -16.31 -0.60
CA GLN A 157 -13.79 -14.96 -0.03
C GLN A 157 -12.49 -14.21 -0.34
N ALA A 158 -11.40 -14.91 -0.66
CA ALA A 158 -10.16 -14.29 -1.09
C ALA A 158 -10.24 -13.82 -2.55
N VAL A 159 -9.72 -12.62 -2.83
CA VAL A 159 -9.61 -12.06 -4.18
C VAL A 159 -8.21 -12.32 -4.71
N PRO A 160 -8.01 -13.26 -5.65
CA PRO A 160 -6.67 -13.57 -6.14
C PRO A 160 -6.12 -12.45 -7.01
N ARG A 161 -4.83 -12.17 -6.89
CA ARG A 161 -4.15 -11.12 -7.66
C ARG A 161 -3.09 -11.74 -8.57
N LEU A 162 -3.12 -11.31 -9.82
CA LEU A 162 -2.17 -11.73 -10.85
C LEU A 162 -0.77 -11.23 -10.47
N HIS A 163 0.22 -12.12 -10.52
CA HIS A 163 1.62 -11.85 -10.25
C HIS A 163 2.50 -12.62 -11.25
N TYR A 164 3.72 -12.13 -11.48
CA TYR A 164 4.80 -13.00 -11.90
C TYR A 164 5.37 -13.71 -10.67
N TYR A 165 5.33 -15.04 -10.67
CA TYR A 165 5.79 -15.89 -9.57
C TYR A 165 6.89 -16.85 -10.05
N PHE A 166 7.99 -16.95 -9.32
CA PHE A 166 9.06 -17.91 -9.62
C PHE A 166 8.84 -19.19 -8.81
N GLU A 167 8.75 -20.34 -9.48
CA GLU A 167 8.68 -21.66 -8.86
C GLU A 167 10.11 -22.16 -8.55
N PRO A 168 10.55 -22.24 -7.27
CA PRO A 168 11.94 -22.57 -6.96
C PRO A 168 12.36 -23.98 -7.38
N GLY A 169 11.42 -24.94 -7.35
CA GLY A 169 11.64 -26.34 -7.69
C GLY A 169 11.92 -26.55 -9.17
N ALA A 170 11.00 -26.14 -10.04
CA ALA A 170 11.20 -26.17 -11.50
C ALA A 170 12.11 -25.05 -12.04
N ARG A 171 12.51 -24.07 -11.21
CA ARG A 171 13.36 -22.92 -11.57
C ARG A 171 12.84 -22.09 -12.75
N ARG A 172 11.52 -21.89 -12.80
CA ARG A 172 10.80 -21.21 -13.90
C ARG A 172 9.88 -20.12 -13.37
N TRP A 173 9.56 -19.16 -14.24
CA TRP A 173 8.55 -18.15 -13.96
C TRP A 173 7.17 -18.59 -14.45
N HIS A 174 6.15 -18.13 -13.73
CA HIS A 174 4.73 -18.29 -14.02
C HIS A 174 4.06 -16.93 -14.04
N LEU A 175 3.03 -16.80 -14.87
CA LEU A 175 1.95 -15.86 -14.61
C LEU A 175 0.97 -16.60 -13.69
N ALA A 176 0.73 -16.09 -12.48
CA ALA A 176 -0.03 -16.81 -11.48
C ALA A 176 -1.01 -15.93 -10.71
N TYR A 177 -2.18 -16.48 -10.44
CA TYR A 177 -3.13 -15.96 -9.47
C TYR A 177 -2.69 -16.34 -8.05
N VAL A 178 -2.32 -15.32 -7.27
CA VAL A 178 -2.02 -15.47 -5.84
C VAL A 178 -3.26 -15.12 -5.03
N ALA A 179 -3.89 -16.13 -4.44
CA ALA A 179 -4.95 -15.97 -3.44
C ALA A 179 -4.30 -15.88 -2.05
N GLU A 180 -4.09 -14.66 -1.55
CA GLU A 180 -3.48 -14.44 -0.23
C GLU A 180 -4.44 -14.75 0.92
N ASN A 181 -3.86 -15.07 2.09
CA ASN A 181 -4.57 -15.19 3.38
C ASN A 181 -5.78 -16.17 3.36
N VAL A 182 -5.66 -17.27 2.64
CA VAL A 182 -6.69 -18.32 2.55
C VAL A 182 -6.54 -19.34 3.67
N TRP A 183 -7.59 -19.56 4.44
CA TRP A 183 -7.66 -20.61 5.46
C TRP A 183 -8.12 -21.95 4.87
N THR A 184 -7.42 -23.03 5.22
CA THR A 184 -7.82 -24.40 4.84
C THR A 184 -8.82 -25.03 5.80
N ARG A 185 -9.38 -26.18 5.40
CA ARG A 185 -10.22 -27.05 6.24
C ARG A 185 -9.50 -27.56 7.49
N GLU A 186 -8.17 -27.65 7.45
CA GLU A 186 -7.35 -28.01 8.62
C GLU A 186 -7.06 -26.83 9.57
N GLY A 187 -7.53 -25.61 9.25
CA GLY A 187 -7.28 -24.42 10.05
C GLY A 187 -5.88 -23.83 9.89
N THR A 188 -5.21 -24.02 8.76
CA THR A 188 -3.90 -23.38 8.49
C THR A 188 -4.05 -22.31 7.40
N LEU A 189 -3.28 -21.22 7.53
CA LEU A 189 -3.31 -20.07 6.64
C LEU A 189 -2.25 -20.17 5.54
N PHE A 190 -2.65 -19.98 4.28
CA PHE A 190 -1.75 -20.03 3.12
C PHE A 190 -2.01 -18.87 2.15
N ASP A 191 -0.96 -18.47 1.41
CA ASP A 191 -1.11 -17.89 0.08
C ASP A 191 -1.12 -19.04 -0.94
N PHE A 192 -2.21 -19.22 -1.71
CA PHE A 192 -2.25 -20.21 -2.81
C PHE A 192 -1.85 -19.57 -4.13
N VAL A 193 -1.00 -20.25 -4.90
CA VAL A 193 -0.47 -19.79 -6.20
C VAL A 193 -0.96 -20.76 -7.27
N VAL A 194 -1.86 -20.29 -8.14
CA VAL A 194 -2.45 -21.05 -9.25
C VAL A 194 -1.98 -20.46 -10.57
N ASP A 195 -1.48 -21.29 -11.49
CA ASP A 195 -1.04 -20.84 -12.82
C ASP A 195 -2.22 -20.26 -13.62
N ALA A 196 -2.01 -19.08 -14.22
CA ALA A 196 -3.06 -18.33 -14.90
C ALA A 196 -3.31 -18.79 -16.36
N HIS A 197 -2.50 -19.72 -16.88
CA HIS A 197 -2.63 -20.30 -18.22
C HIS A 197 -3.22 -21.71 -18.21
N ASP A 198 -2.82 -22.57 -17.26
CA ASP A 198 -3.23 -23.98 -17.21
C ASP A 198 -4.02 -24.38 -15.94
N GLY A 199 -4.04 -23.54 -14.89
CA GLY A 199 -4.79 -23.80 -13.67
C GLY A 199 -4.14 -24.80 -12.71
N SER A 200 -2.91 -25.20 -12.95
CA SER A 200 -2.14 -26.01 -12.00
C SER A 200 -1.90 -25.24 -10.69
N LEU A 201 -1.95 -25.96 -9.57
CA LEU A 201 -1.56 -25.39 -8.28
C LEU A 201 -0.03 -25.42 -8.18
N VAL A 202 0.59 -24.28 -8.48
CA VAL A 202 2.05 -24.09 -8.48
C VAL A 202 2.61 -24.15 -7.07
N ALA A 203 1.93 -23.53 -6.09
CA ALA A 203 2.33 -23.58 -4.69
C ALA A 203 1.16 -23.38 -3.71
N ALA A 204 1.29 -23.93 -2.51
CA ALA A 204 0.53 -23.56 -1.33
C ALA A 204 1.54 -23.10 -0.26
N LEU A 205 1.60 -21.80 -0.01
CA LEU A 205 2.66 -21.16 0.77
C LEU A 205 2.16 -20.81 2.18
N PRO A 206 2.59 -21.49 3.25
CA PRO A 206 2.14 -21.19 4.61
C PRO A 206 2.50 -19.75 5.00
N ARG A 207 1.57 -19.08 5.70
CA ARG A 207 1.71 -17.68 6.14
C ARG A 207 2.28 -17.52 7.55
N ASN A 208 1.94 -18.44 8.45
CA ASN A 208 2.30 -18.42 9.86
C ASN A 208 2.69 -19.82 10.35
N GLN A 209 3.16 -19.92 11.59
CA GLN A 209 3.18 -21.20 12.30
C GLN A 209 1.80 -21.87 12.20
N SER A 210 1.78 -23.14 11.80
CA SER A 210 0.59 -23.99 11.83
C SER A 210 0.31 -24.43 13.27
N ALA A 211 0.01 -23.44 14.13
CA ALA A 211 -0.36 -23.58 15.53
C ALA A 211 -1.50 -24.59 15.78
N LEU A 212 -2.26 -24.83 14.71
CA LEU A 212 -3.58 -25.42 14.67
C LEU A 212 -3.41 -26.88 14.17
N GLU A 213 -3.15 -27.80 15.11
CA GLU A 213 -2.72 -29.19 14.90
C GLU A 213 -3.83 -30.28 15.00
N PRO A 214 -4.63 -30.61 13.96
CA PRO A 214 -5.57 -31.73 14.07
C PRO A 214 -4.83 -33.06 14.32
N ARG A 215 -5.29 -33.84 15.31
CA ARG A 215 -4.70 -35.15 15.66
C ARG A 215 -4.81 -36.15 14.49
N PRO A 216 -3.82 -37.03 14.28
CA PRO A 216 -3.95 -38.15 13.34
C PRO A 216 -5.16 -39.03 13.71
N GLY A 217 -6.16 -39.08 12.83
CA GLY A 217 -7.30 -40.02 12.91
C GLY A 217 -8.67 -39.42 13.24
N THR A 218 -8.80 -38.16 13.64
CA THR A 218 -10.11 -37.56 13.96
C THR A 218 -10.74 -36.82 12.78
N GLY A 219 -11.47 -37.54 11.93
CA GLY A 219 -12.26 -36.96 10.82
C GLY A 219 -13.51 -36.22 11.31
N GLY A 220 -13.35 -34.97 11.75
CA GLY A 220 -14.42 -34.11 12.25
C GLY A 220 -14.88 -33.07 11.21
N ASN A 221 -16.20 -32.99 10.96
CA ASN A 221 -16.80 -32.06 9.99
C ASN A 221 -16.94 -30.62 10.56
N GLY A 222 -15.85 -30.03 11.04
CA GLY A 222 -15.82 -28.69 11.65
C GLY A 222 -16.25 -27.59 10.67
N LYS A 223 -17.16 -26.71 11.11
CA LYS A 223 -17.61 -25.50 10.38
C LYS A 223 -17.24 -24.20 11.12
N GLY A 224 -16.12 -24.18 11.84
CA GLY A 224 -15.44 -22.98 12.38
C GLY A 224 -14.19 -22.64 11.56
N LEU A 225 -13.52 -21.52 11.86
CA LEU A 225 -12.29 -20.95 11.27
C LEU A 225 -12.49 -20.11 9.98
N PRO A 226 -11.86 -18.91 9.90
CA PRO A 226 -12.12 -17.79 10.80
C PRO A 226 -12.42 -16.50 10.00
N LEU A 227 -12.20 -15.31 10.59
CA LEU A 227 -12.39 -14.02 9.91
C LEU A 227 -11.37 -13.79 8.78
N PRO A 228 -11.75 -13.05 7.71
CA PRO A 228 -10.79 -12.61 6.70
C PRO A 228 -9.81 -11.62 7.32
N LEU A 229 -8.51 -11.87 7.13
CA LEU A 229 -7.47 -10.85 7.33
C LEU A 229 -7.70 -9.69 6.35
N GLY A 230 -7.40 -8.47 6.80
CA GLY A 230 -7.50 -7.29 5.95
C GLY A 230 -6.59 -7.32 4.72
N GLU A 231 -6.73 -6.31 3.85
CA GLU A 231 -5.72 -6.05 2.83
C GLU A 231 -4.33 -5.90 3.47
N PRO A 232 -3.24 -6.18 2.72
CA PRO A 232 -1.88 -5.97 3.21
C PRO A 232 -1.74 -4.57 3.85
N PRO A 233 -1.19 -4.45 5.08
CA PRO A 233 -1.06 -3.16 5.71
C PRO A 233 -0.26 -2.22 4.81
N ALA A 234 -0.82 -1.03 4.53
CA ALA A 234 -0.07 0.02 3.86
C ALA A 234 1.16 0.36 4.71
N LEU A 235 2.30 0.61 4.06
CA LEU A 235 3.53 0.93 4.78
C LEU A 235 3.27 2.10 5.75
N PRO A 236 3.54 1.93 7.05
CA PRO A 236 2.92 2.76 8.06
C PRO A 236 3.50 4.17 8.09
N ARG A 237 2.63 5.14 8.37
CA ARG A 237 3.04 6.54 8.55
C ARG A 237 3.54 6.72 9.97
N THR A 238 4.82 7.07 10.12
CA THR A 238 5.47 7.36 11.39
C THR A 238 4.62 8.34 12.23
N PRO A 239 4.15 7.95 13.43
CA PRO A 239 3.45 8.85 14.34
C PRO A 239 4.35 9.97 14.87
N ALA A 240 3.75 11.03 15.42
CA ALA A 240 4.49 11.98 16.25
C ALA A 240 4.85 11.31 17.60
N ALA A 241 6.03 11.64 18.15
CA ALA A 241 6.54 11.01 19.37
C ALA A 241 5.57 11.19 20.56
N PRO A 242 5.11 10.11 21.22
CA PRO A 242 4.19 10.20 22.35
C PRO A 242 4.89 10.62 23.65
N ALA A 243 4.09 10.95 24.66
CA ALA A 243 4.55 11.18 26.02
C ALA A 243 5.12 9.89 26.66
N PRO A 244 6.05 9.98 27.63
CA PRO A 244 6.51 8.83 28.38
C PRO A 244 5.35 8.15 29.12
N ALA A 245 5.42 6.82 29.26
CA ALA A 245 4.45 6.08 30.05
C ALA A 245 4.57 6.47 31.54
N ASP A 246 3.45 6.83 32.15
CA ASP A 246 3.36 6.96 33.60
C ASP A 246 3.27 5.56 34.23
N ASP A 247 4.17 5.24 35.16
CA ASP A 247 4.16 4.02 35.99
C ASP A 247 3.46 4.25 37.35
N SER A 248 2.71 5.36 37.50
CA SER A 248 1.80 5.56 38.63
C SER A 248 0.54 4.70 38.52
N GLY A 249 0.03 4.20 39.66
CA GLY A 249 -1.22 3.45 39.72
C GLY A 249 -1.20 2.01 39.17
N LEU A 250 -0.03 1.40 38.94
CA LEU A 250 0.08 0.01 38.50
C LEU A 250 -0.44 -0.99 39.55
N GLU A 251 -1.01 -2.09 39.06
CA GLU A 251 -1.33 -3.27 39.87
C GLU A 251 -0.07 -4.10 40.12
N GLU A 252 -0.07 -4.89 41.21
CA GLU A 252 0.98 -5.87 41.50
C GLU A 252 0.36 -7.24 41.81
N ALA A 253 0.86 -8.29 41.14
CA ALA A 253 0.41 -9.67 41.33
C ALA A 253 1.52 -10.67 41.01
N ARG A 254 1.36 -11.93 41.42
CA ARG A 254 2.30 -13.01 41.06
C ARG A 254 1.90 -13.65 39.74
N ASP A 255 2.89 -13.87 38.89
CA ASP A 255 2.74 -14.55 37.61
C ASP A 255 2.81 -16.09 37.76
N GLY A 256 2.72 -16.82 36.65
CA GLY A 256 2.77 -18.29 36.64
C GLY A 256 4.10 -18.92 37.07
N ARG A 257 5.12 -18.11 37.42
CA ARG A 257 6.39 -18.55 38.03
C ARG A 257 6.48 -18.14 39.51
N GLY A 258 5.44 -17.48 40.03
CA GLY A 258 5.45 -16.87 41.35
C GLY A 258 6.23 -15.55 41.43
N GLN A 259 6.74 -15.01 40.32
CA GLN A 259 7.44 -13.73 40.31
C GLN A 259 6.42 -12.60 40.51
N LEU A 260 6.74 -11.61 41.35
CA LEU A 260 5.91 -10.42 41.50
C LEU A 260 6.11 -9.53 40.26
N ARG A 261 5.04 -9.25 39.51
CA ARG A 261 5.02 -8.39 38.33
C ARG A 261 4.21 -7.13 38.61
N ARG A 262 4.56 -6.03 37.96
CA ARG A 262 3.90 -4.72 38.04
C ARG A 262 3.35 -4.38 36.65
N PHE A 263 2.08 -4.05 36.52
CA PHE A 263 1.42 -3.88 35.21
C PHE A 263 0.25 -2.89 35.27
N GLY A 264 -0.13 -2.30 34.14
CA GLY A 264 -1.31 -1.44 34.05
C GLY A 264 -2.60 -2.27 34.01
N ALA A 265 -3.68 -1.73 34.56
CA ALA A 265 -5.03 -2.30 34.42
C ALA A 265 -6.04 -1.16 34.26
N SER A 266 -7.04 -1.37 33.39
CA SER A 266 -8.10 -0.38 33.14
C SER A 266 -9.33 -0.70 33.97
N THR A 267 -10.07 0.32 34.43
CA THR A 267 -11.32 0.12 35.18
C THR A 267 -12.53 0.30 34.27
N GLU A 268 -13.35 -0.75 34.13
CA GLU A 268 -14.66 -0.71 33.47
C GLU A 268 -15.78 -0.89 34.51
N GLY A 269 -16.54 0.18 34.76
CA GLY A 269 -17.62 0.19 35.74
C GLY A 269 -17.15 -0.09 37.17
N ALA A 270 -17.37 -1.32 37.64
CA ALA A 270 -17.00 -1.78 38.99
C ALA A 270 -15.91 -2.88 38.97
N ARG A 271 -15.31 -3.17 37.81
CA ARG A 271 -14.23 -4.14 37.63
C ARG A 271 -12.98 -3.49 37.07
N LYS A 272 -11.82 -4.05 37.38
CA LYS A 272 -10.59 -3.84 36.62
C LYS A 272 -10.45 -4.96 35.58
N GLN A 273 -9.81 -4.65 34.46
CA GLN A 273 -9.49 -5.56 33.37
C GLN A 273 -7.98 -5.51 33.08
N LEU A 274 -7.41 -6.64 32.64
CA LEU A 274 -6.04 -6.68 32.08
C LEU A 274 -5.99 -6.00 30.71
N HIS A 275 -6.02 -4.66 30.75
CA HIS A 275 -5.87 -3.75 29.63
C HIS A 275 -4.95 -2.60 30.06
N ASP A 276 -3.72 -2.58 29.55
CA ASP A 276 -2.74 -1.52 29.78
C ASP A 276 -2.82 -0.48 28.65
N ALA A 277 -3.66 0.54 28.87
CA ALA A 277 -3.92 1.62 27.92
C ALA A 277 -2.68 2.46 27.56
N ARG A 278 -1.56 2.29 28.27
CA ARG A 278 -0.28 3.01 28.01
C ARG A 278 0.53 2.34 26.90
N PHE A 279 0.23 1.07 26.61
CA PHE A 279 0.89 0.22 25.61
C PHE A 279 -0.12 -0.44 24.65
N ASN A 280 -1.43 -0.20 24.84
CA ASN A 280 -2.53 -0.83 24.11
C ASN A 280 -2.49 -2.37 24.17
N VAL A 281 -2.09 -2.92 25.32
CA VAL A 281 -2.01 -4.37 25.57
C VAL A 281 -3.30 -4.84 26.22
N HIS A 282 -3.89 -5.93 25.71
CA HIS A 282 -5.13 -6.53 26.20
C HIS A 282 -4.93 -8.01 26.50
N THR A 283 -5.56 -8.54 27.55
CA THR A 283 -5.45 -9.96 27.91
C THR A 283 -6.79 -10.57 28.29
N TYR A 284 -7.12 -11.65 27.59
CA TYR A 284 -8.41 -12.33 27.60
C TYR A 284 -8.26 -13.78 28.05
N ASP A 285 -9.29 -14.30 28.70
CA ASP A 285 -9.46 -15.71 29.00
C ASP A 285 -10.33 -16.38 27.93
N PHE A 286 -9.79 -17.42 27.29
CA PHE A 286 -10.52 -18.26 26.33
C PHE A 286 -11.25 -19.43 27.01
N GLY A 287 -11.03 -19.67 28.30
CA GLY A 287 -11.82 -20.57 29.14
C GLY A 287 -11.73 -22.05 28.75
N PHE A 288 -10.58 -22.50 28.25
CA PHE A 288 -10.35 -23.85 27.73
C PHE A 288 -11.29 -24.26 26.58
N ARG A 289 -11.77 -23.30 25.79
CA ARG A 289 -12.44 -23.56 24.51
C ARG A 289 -11.45 -24.10 23.47
N ASP A 290 -11.91 -24.99 22.60
CA ASP A 290 -11.11 -25.56 21.51
C ASP A 290 -11.15 -24.66 20.27
N LEU A 291 -9.99 -24.06 19.96
CA LEU A 291 -9.72 -23.19 18.82
C LEU A 291 -10.08 -23.83 17.45
N LEU A 292 -10.18 -25.16 17.32
CA LEU A 292 -10.73 -25.82 16.11
C LEU A 292 -12.20 -25.50 15.87
N THR A 293 -12.96 -25.35 16.95
CA THR A 293 -14.41 -25.52 16.96
C THR A 293 -15.17 -24.28 17.41
N ASP A 294 -14.52 -23.41 18.18
CA ASP A 294 -15.08 -22.16 18.70
C ASP A 294 -14.12 -20.97 18.45
N ASP A 295 -13.56 -20.92 17.25
CA ASP A 295 -12.72 -19.81 16.75
C ASP A 295 -13.41 -18.45 16.91
N LYS A 296 -14.74 -18.42 16.80
CA LYS A 296 -15.59 -17.23 16.93
C LYS A 296 -15.72 -16.74 18.37
N GLY A 297 -15.33 -17.56 19.36
CA GLY A 297 -15.25 -17.15 20.75
C GLY A 297 -14.00 -16.34 21.08
N LEU A 298 -13.12 -16.04 20.11
CA LEU A 298 -11.92 -15.22 20.29
C LEU A 298 -12.27 -13.70 20.33
N PRO A 299 -11.48 -12.88 21.06
CA PRO A 299 -10.31 -13.27 21.86
C PRO A 299 -10.70 -13.96 23.19
N GLY A 300 -11.94 -13.78 23.65
CA GLY A 300 -12.42 -14.34 24.90
C GLY A 300 -13.20 -13.33 25.73
N SER A 301 -13.31 -13.60 27.02
CA SER A 301 -13.70 -12.59 28.02
C SER A 301 -12.45 -11.90 28.55
N TYR A 302 -12.49 -10.63 28.96
CA TYR A 302 -11.33 -10.04 29.64
C TYR A 302 -10.97 -10.84 30.90
N VAL A 303 -9.69 -10.84 31.28
CA VAL A 303 -9.29 -11.22 32.64
C VAL A 303 -9.64 -10.06 33.56
N GLU A 304 -10.50 -10.29 34.56
CA GLU A 304 -11.11 -9.24 35.40
C GLU A 304 -10.93 -9.46 36.91
N LEU A 305 -11.00 -8.38 37.69
CA LEU A 305 -10.99 -8.34 39.15
C LEU A 305 -12.00 -7.27 39.64
N PRO A 306 -13.00 -7.57 40.51
CA PRO A 306 -13.49 -8.89 40.97
C PRO A 306 -14.29 -9.61 39.87
N PRO A 307 -14.62 -10.92 39.97
CA PRO A 307 -14.78 -11.72 41.21
C PRO A 307 -13.49 -12.25 41.83
N GLU A 308 -12.62 -12.89 41.03
CA GLU A 308 -11.45 -13.62 41.52
C GLU A 308 -10.19 -12.73 41.54
N PRO A 309 -9.13 -13.13 42.26
CA PRO A 309 -7.80 -12.53 42.11
C PRO A 309 -7.27 -12.65 40.67
N TRP A 310 -6.35 -11.76 40.29
CA TRP A 310 -5.67 -11.82 38.99
C TRP A 310 -5.06 -13.22 38.74
N SER A 311 -5.48 -13.87 37.65
CA SER A 311 -4.99 -15.22 37.32
C SER A 311 -3.51 -15.20 36.95
N SER A 312 -2.72 -16.13 37.47
CA SER A 312 -1.26 -16.16 37.28
C SER A 312 -0.85 -16.25 35.81
N ALA A 313 -1.60 -17.00 35.01
CA ALA A 313 -1.47 -17.07 33.55
C ALA A 313 -1.79 -15.72 32.87
N GLY A 314 -2.81 -15.00 33.36
CA GLY A 314 -3.18 -13.67 32.85
C GLY A 314 -2.10 -12.64 33.15
N VAL A 315 -1.59 -12.63 34.38
CA VAL A 315 -0.46 -11.78 34.82
C VAL A 315 0.79 -12.07 33.97
N SER A 316 1.11 -13.35 33.72
CA SER A 316 2.21 -13.74 32.83
C SER A 316 2.04 -13.17 31.42
N ALA A 317 0.91 -13.47 30.76
CA ALA A 317 0.67 -13.02 29.38
C ALA A 317 0.63 -11.49 29.26
N HIS A 318 0.03 -10.81 30.24
CA HIS A 318 -0.12 -9.36 30.23
C HIS A 318 1.21 -8.64 30.49
N ALA A 319 1.93 -9.02 31.55
CA ALA A 319 3.21 -8.40 31.88
C ALA A 319 4.28 -8.68 30.82
N ASN A 320 4.35 -9.91 30.28
CA ASN A 320 5.31 -10.23 29.22
C ASN A 320 4.97 -9.48 27.91
N ALA A 321 3.69 -9.34 27.54
CA ALA A 321 3.31 -8.54 26.38
C ALA A 321 3.59 -7.02 26.56
N VAL A 322 3.47 -6.50 27.78
CA VAL A 322 3.87 -5.12 28.11
C VAL A 322 5.38 -4.90 27.94
N GLU A 323 6.24 -5.84 28.33
CA GLU A 323 7.69 -5.70 28.09
C GLU A 323 8.05 -5.73 26.60
N VAL A 324 7.32 -6.50 25.77
CA VAL A 324 7.53 -6.50 24.31
C VAL A 324 7.00 -5.21 23.67
N ALA A 325 5.86 -4.69 24.13
CA ALA A 325 5.37 -3.38 23.73
C ALA A 325 6.36 -2.26 24.12
N ARG A 326 6.99 -2.39 25.29
CA ARG A 326 8.07 -1.52 25.76
C ARG A 326 9.31 -1.61 24.88
N PHE A 327 9.74 -2.81 24.51
CA PHE A 327 10.86 -3.02 23.58
C PHE A 327 10.59 -2.38 22.21
N LEU A 328 9.41 -2.60 21.62
CA LEU A 328 9.00 -2.00 20.36
C LEU A 328 9.09 -0.45 20.40
N ARG A 329 8.50 0.17 21.43
CA ARG A 329 8.48 1.64 21.54
C ARG A 329 9.80 2.25 22.00
N GLU A 330 10.37 1.74 23.09
CA GLU A 330 11.49 2.38 23.78
C GLU A 330 12.84 2.00 23.16
N VAL A 331 13.00 0.79 22.60
CA VAL A 331 14.23 0.37 21.90
C VAL A 331 14.10 0.61 20.40
N LEU A 332 13.10 0.04 19.73
CA LEU A 332 12.98 0.06 18.26
C LEU A 332 12.28 1.31 17.69
N LYS A 333 11.71 2.17 18.54
CA LYS A 333 10.98 3.40 18.17
C LYS A 333 9.78 3.13 17.24
N ARG A 334 9.05 2.05 17.51
CA ARG A 334 7.85 1.60 16.78
C ARG A 334 6.64 1.55 17.72
N GLU A 335 5.52 2.15 17.29
CA GLU A 335 4.27 2.12 18.07
C GLU A 335 3.46 0.86 17.74
N GLY A 336 3.69 -0.23 18.48
CA GLY A 336 3.01 -1.51 18.28
C GLY A 336 3.46 -2.26 17.02
N LEU A 337 2.73 -3.31 16.64
CA LEU A 337 3.09 -4.14 15.48
C LEU A 337 2.86 -3.43 14.15
N ASP A 338 1.78 -2.66 14.03
CA ASP A 338 1.42 -1.88 12.84
C ASP A 338 2.19 -0.55 12.71
N ASN A 339 2.95 -0.13 13.72
CA ASN A 339 3.55 1.20 13.85
C ASN A 339 2.52 2.36 13.83
N ALA A 340 1.27 2.07 14.22
CA ALA A 340 0.19 3.05 14.37
C ALA A 340 -0.48 2.98 15.76
N GLY A 341 0.06 2.17 16.68
CA GLY A 341 -0.48 1.96 18.02
C GLY A 341 -1.60 0.91 18.09
N GLY A 342 -1.69 -0.01 17.13
CA GLY A 342 -2.66 -1.10 17.12
C GLY A 342 -2.55 -2.03 18.35
N PRO A 343 -3.65 -2.68 18.77
CA PRO A 343 -3.71 -3.41 20.04
C PRO A 343 -2.90 -4.71 20.02
N LEU A 344 -2.19 -4.98 21.11
CA LEU A 344 -1.52 -6.25 21.38
C LEU A 344 -2.45 -7.17 22.19
N ILE A 345 -3.05 -8.14 21.52
CA ILE A 345 -4.10 -9.01 22.08
C ILE A 345 -3.53 -10.38 22.46
N SER A 346 -3.66 -10.75 23.74
CA SER A 346 -3.26 -12.06 24.28
C SER A 346 -4.50 -12.86 24.73
N SER A 347 -4.62 -14.13 24.34
CA SER A 347 -5.62 -15.07 24.89
C SER A 347 -4.95 -16.24 25.62
N ILE A 348 -5.31 -16.42 26.89
CA ILE A 348 -4.82 -17.50 27.76
C ILE A 348 -5.82 -18.66 27.86
N GLN A 349 -5.34 -19.79 28.41
CA GLN A 349 -6.14 -21.01 28.62
C GLN A 349 -6.79 -21.50 27.33
N CYS A 350 -6.02 -21.45 26.24
CA CYS A 350 -6.48 -21.98 24.96
C CYS A 350 -6.41 -23.51 24.95
N ALA A 351 -7.38 -24.13 24.29
CA ALA A 351 -7.39 -25.57 24.03
C ALA A 351 -7.42 -25.83 22.52
N TRP A 352 -7.02 -27.04 22.15
CA TRP A 352 -6.85 -27.45 20.77
C TRP A 352 -7.07 -28.96 20.57
N GLY A 353 -7.78 -29.36 19.51
CA GLY A 353 -7.74 -30.75 19.03
C GLY A 353 -8.55 -31.74 19.88
N GLY A 354 -9.68 -31.30 20.42
CA GLY A 354 -10.50 -32.04 21.38
C GLY A 354 -9.96 -32.01 22.82
N SER A 355 -8.96 -31.15 23.11
CA SER A 355 -8.56 -30.84 24.47
C SER A 355 -9.55 -29.86 25.12
N GLY A 356 -9.60 -29.81 26.45
CA GLY A 356 -10.49 -28.94 27.22
C GLY A 356 -9.99 -28.67 28.65
N PRO A 357 -10.85 -28.29 29.61
CA PRO A 357 -10.46 -28.02 30.99
C PRO A 357 -9.64 -29.15 31.61
N GLY A 358 -8.53 -28.82 32.28
CA GLY A 358 -7.64 -29.80 32.93
C GLY A 358 -6.71 -30.57 31.98
N THR A 359 -6.64 -30.20 30.70
CA THR A 359 -5.80 -30.86 29.69
C THR A 359 -4.73 -29.92 29.10
N GLU A 360 -3.67 -30.54 28.56
CA GLU A 360 -2.52 -29.82 28.01
C GLU A 360 -2.71 -29.53 26.52
N TRP A 361 -2.40 -28.29 26.12
CA TRP A 361 -2.05 -27.95 24.75
C TRP A 361 -0.65 -27.33 24.81
N ARG A 362 0.36 -28.06 24.36
CA ARG A 362 1.78 -27.74 24.59
C ARG A 362 2.34 -26.79 23.52
N ASN A 363 1.67 -25.65 23.31
CA ASN A 363 2.12 -24.64 22.36
C ASN A 363 1.72 -23.21 22.75
N ALA A 364 2.39 -22.24 22.14
CA ALA A 364 1.93 -20.86 21.96
C ALA A 364 1.79 -20.58 20.45
N ALA A 365 1.16 -19.47 20.05
CA ALA A 365 1.18 -19.03 18.66
C ALA A 365 0.73 -17.58 18.44
N TRP A 366 1.31 -16.95 17.42
CA TRP A 366 0.70 -15.85 16.66
C TRP A 366 -0.23 -16.36 15.55
N ILE A 367 -1.51 -15.99 15.62
CA ILE A 367 -2.55 -16.42 14.66
C ILE A 367 -2.93 -15.32 13.64
N GLY A 368 -2.03 -14.37 13.37
CA GLY A 368 -2.22 -13.30 12.37
C GLY A 368 -2.95 -12.05 12.88
N THR A 369 -3.64 -12.14 14.02
CA THR A 369 -4.34 -11.01 14.66
C THR A 369 -4.04 -10.84 16.14
N GLN A 370 -3.58 -11.90 16.80
CA GLN A 370 -3.38 -11.97 18.24
C GLN A 370 -2.49 -13.16 18.61
N MET A 371 -2.07 -13.21 19.87
CA MET A 371 -1.39 -14.35 20.47
C MET A 371 -2.40 -15.27 21.17
N VAL A 372 -2.13 -16.57 21.14
CA VAL A 372 -2.86 -17.61 21.88
C VAL A 372 -1.88 -18.48 22.66
N TYR A 373 -2.21 -18.81 23.91
CA TYR A 373 -1.34 -19.57 24.80
C TYR A 373 -2.05 -20.80 25.35
N GLY A 374 -1.48 -21.98 25.09
CA GLY A 374 -1.82 -23.22 25.76
C GLY A 374 -1.15 -23.35 27.14
N GLN A 375 -1.07 -24.59 27.61
CA GLN A 375 -0.63 -24.96 28.96
C GLN A 375 -0.02 -26.36 29.01
N ARG A 376 0.98 -26.53 29.88
CA ARG A 376 1.58 -27.82 30.28
C ARG A 376 1.24 -28.16 31.73
N LYS A 377 1.31 -29.44 32.10
CA LYS A 377 1.26 -29.87 33.50
C LYS A 377 2.62 -29.76 34.17
N VAL A 378 2.65 -29.20 35.38
CA VAL A 378 3.81 -29.16 36.26
C VAL A 378 3.35 -29.68 37.63
N GLY A 379 3.64 -30.95 37.91
CA GLY A 379 2.95 -31.67 38.99
C GLY A 379 1.47 -31.83 38.65
N GLU A 380 0.59 -31.37 39.55
CA GLU A 380 -0.87 -31.39 39.36
C GLU A 380 -1.41 -30.08 38.74
N GLU A 381 -0.61 -29.01 38.71
CA GLU A 381 -1.03 -27.69 38.22
C GLU A 381 -0.86 -27.53 36.70
N LEU A 382 -1.70 -26.69 36.09
CA LEU A 382 -1.56 -26.25 34.69
C LEU A 382 -0.82 -24.90 34.64
N VAL A 383 0.35 -24.90 34.01
CA VAL A 383 1.17 -23.71 33.79
C VAL A 383 1.03 -23.27 32.33
N SER A 384 0.60 -22.04 32.09
CA SER A 384 0.46 -21.47 30.75
C SER A 384 1.82 -21.29 30.08
N TYR A 385 1.87 -21.44 28.75
CA TYR A 385 3.07 -21.13 27.95
C TYR A 385 3.49 -19.66 28.06
N ALA A 386 2.54 -18.76 28.38
CA ALA A 386 2.80 -17.34 28.54
C ALA A 386 3.77 -16.97 29.68
N VAL A 387 4.18 -17.91 30.54
CA VAL A 387 5.21 -17.66 31.57
C VAL A 387 6.56 -17.24 30.99
N ALA A 388 6.93 -17.84 29.86
CA ALA A 388 8.21 -17.66 29.20
C ALA A 388 8.21 -16.35 28.40
N LEU A 389 8.99 -15.36 28.83
CA LEU A 389 9.02 -14.00 28.25
C LEU A 389 9.60 -14.00 26.83
N ASP A 390 10.63 -14.80 26.61
CA ASP A 390 11.25 -15.07 25.31
C ASP A 390 10.25 -15.66 24.30
N VAL A 391 9.40 -16.59 24.73
CA VAL A 391 8.34 -17.19 23.88
C VAL A 391 7.21 -16.21 23.62
N VAL A 392 6.77 -15.44 24.63
CA VAL A 392 5.79 -14.34 24.41
C VAL A 392 6.33 -13.31 23.43
N ALA A 393 7.62 -12.97 23.51
CA ALA A 393 8.29 -12.09 22.57
C ALA A 393 8.41 -12.69 21.16
N HIS A 394 8.77 -13.97 21.05
CA HIS A 394 8.82 -14.72 19.79
C HIS A 394 7.47 -14.66 19.07
N GLU A 395 6.37 -15.00 19.75
CA GLU A 395 5.03 -14.93 19.14
C GLU A 395 4.64 -13.50 18.71
N ILE A 396 4.79 -12.52 19.58
CA ILE A 396 4.45 -11.12 19.24
C ILE A 396 5.24 -10.64 18.01
N LEU A 397 6.47 -11.12 17.83
CA LEU A 397 7.39 -10.61 16.80
C LEU A 397 7.38 -11.41 15.48
N HIS A 398 6.75 -12.59 15.42
CA HIS A 398 6.13 -13.05 14.17
C HIS A 398 5.12 -12.02 13.64
N GLY A 399 4.33 -11.42 14.54
CA GLY A 399 3.43 -10.31 14.21
C GLY A 399 4.16 -9.09 13.64
N LEU A 400 5.39 -8.81 14.05
CA LEU A 400 6.22 -7.76 13.46
C LEU A 400 6.67 -8.12 12.04
N THR A 401 7.04 -9.39 11.80
CA THR A 401 7.36 -9.90 10.45
C THR A 401 6.14 -9.82 9.52
N ASP A 402 4.94 -10.15 10.00
CA ASP A 402 3.68 -10.01 9.26
C ASP A 402 3.33 -8.56 8.90
N HIS A 403 3.65 -7.60 9.78
CA HIS A 403 3.46 -6.16 9.53
C HIS A 403 4.67 -5.49 8.84
N SER A 404 5.58 -6.28 8.25
CA SER A 404 6.75 -5.77 7.53
C SER A 404 7.15 -6.61 6.31
N ALA A 405 8.22 -7.42 6.39
CA ALA A 405 8.75 -8.20 5.26
C ALA A 405 7.75 -9.24 4.71
N ARG A 406 6.83 -9.73 5.56
CA ARG A 406 5.91 -10.84 5.28
C ARG A 406 6.63 -12.10 4.76
N LEU A 407 7.82 -12.40 5.29
CA LEU A 407 8.60 -13.62 5.02
C LEU A 407 7.68 -14.85 4.94
N LEU A 408 7.78 -15.59 3.84
CA LEU A 408 7.05 -16.85 3.66
C LEU A 408 7.44 -17.83 4.74
N TYR A 409 6.47 -18.54 5.33
CA TYR A 409 6.73 -19.47 6.42
C TYR A 409 7.23 -20.84 5.92
N ALA A 410 8.18 -20.82 4.97
CA ALA A 410 8.66 -22.00 4.25
C ALA A 410 10.17 -21.93 3.95
N GLY A 411 10.85 -23.06 4.08
CA GLY A 411 12.29 -23.21 3.80
C GLY A 411 13.15 -22.14 4.47
N MET A 412 14.12 -21.59 3.73
CA MET A 412 15.04 -20.58 4.25
C MET A 412 14.34 -19.25 4.65
N SER A 413 13.24 -18.87 4.00
CA SER A 413 12.49 -17.66 4.37
C SER A 413 11.71 -17.86 5.68
N GLY A 414 11.18 -19.07 5.89
CA GLY A 414 10.53 -19.44 7.16
C GLY A 414 11.54 -19.61 8.29
N ALA A 415 12.69 -20.22 8.02
CA ALA A 415 13.81 -20.29 8.96
C ALA A 415 14.34 -18.91 9.35
N LEU A 416 14.22 -17.91 8.45
CA LEU A 416 14.54 -16.53 8.75
C LEU A 416 13.44 -15.86 9.60
N ASN A 417 12.16 -16.14 9.34
CA ASN A 417 11.02 -15.66 10.13
C ASN A 417 11.08 -16.17 11.60
N GLU A 418 11.38 -17.46 11.77
CA GLU A 418 11.71 -18.08 13.07
C GLU A 418 12.91 -17.38 13.74
N SER A 419 14.01 -17.24 13.01
CA SER A 419 15.24 -16.67 13.57
C SER A 419 15.09 -15.22 14.00
N TYR A 420 14.38 -14.37 13.24
CA TYR A 420 14.10 -12.99 13.68
C TYR A 420 13.31 -12.96 15.00
N SER A 421 12.36 -13.88 15.16
CA SER A 421 11.52 -13.99 16.35
C SER A 421 12.32 -14.49 17.57
N ASP A 422 13.21 -15.48 17.38
CA ASP A 422 14.19 -15.92 18.39
C ASP A 422 15.17 -14.79 18.81
N ILE A 423 15.74 -14.09 17.82
CA ILE A 423 16.74 -13.03 18.04
C ILE A 423 16.15 -11.91 18.89
N PHE A 424 14.93 -11.47 18.56
CA PHE A 424 14.26 -10.48 19.39
C PHE A 424 13.77 -11.07 20.72
N GLY A 425 13.37 -12.34 20.77
CA GLY A 425 13.02 -13.04 22.02
C GLY A 425 14.13 -12.98 23.07
N ILE A 426 15.36 -13.37 22.68
CA ILE A 426 16.57 -13.26 23.51
C ILE A 426 16.89 -11.80 23.87
N LEU A 427 16.70 -10.86 22.94
CA LEU A 427 16.95 -9.43 23.21
C LEU A 427 15.96 -8.85 24.22
N VAL A 428 14.68 -9.26 24.21
CA VAL A 428 13.67 -8.84 25.20
C VAL A 428 13.93 -9.51 26.54
N SER A 429 14.08 -10.84 26.58
CA SER A 429 14.20 -11.58 27.84
C SER A 429 15.44 -11.18 28.66
N ASN A 430 16.54 -10.82 27.98
CA ASN A 430 17.77 -10.40 28.63
C ASN A 430 17.93 -8.87 28.79
N LEU A 431 17.00 -8.02 28.32
CA LEU A 431 17.19 -6.56 28.31
C LEU A 431 17.43 -5.96 29.71
N ALA A 432 16.81 -6.54 30.73
CA ALA A 432 16.97 -6.14 32.13
C ALA A 432 18.25 -6.69 32.79
N VAL A 433 18.99 -7.59 32.12
CA VAL A 433 20.21 -8.23 32.65
C VAL A 433 21.44 -7.42 32.21
N ALA A 434 21.87 -6.51 33.09
CA ALA A 434 22.97 -5.57 32.83
C ALA A 434 24.34 -6.24 32.59
N ASP A 435 24.57 -7.44 33.13
CA ASP A 435 25.78 -8.24 32.90
C ASP A 435 25.55 -9.23 31.76
N ARG A 436 26.19 -8.96 30.61
CA ARG A 436 26.00 -9.76 29.39
C ARG A 436 26.60 -11.16 29.47
N GLU A 437 27.60 -11.39 30.31
CA GLU A 437 28.18 -12.73 30.51
C GLU A 437 27.20 -13.67 31.23
N ARG A 438 26.13 -13.12 31.81
CA ARG A 438 25.04 -13.85 32.48
C ARG A 438 23.76 -14.00 31.64
N TRP A 439 23.79 -13.61 30.36
CA TRP A 439 22.62 -13.75 29.49
C TRP A 439 22.26 -15.21 29.22
N SER A 440 20.95 -15.51 29.19
CA SER A 440 20.44 -16.73 28.58
C SER A 440 20.51 -16.61 27.07
N TRP A 441 20.94 -17.69 26.43
CA TRP A 441 20.93 -17.87 24.97
C TRP A 441 19.94 -18.95 24.55
N GLU A 442 19.12 -19.40 25.50
CA GLU A 442 18.18 -20.51 25.40
C GLU A 442 16.77 -19.95 25.12
N MET A 443 15.98 -20.67 24.33
CA MET A 443 14.57 -20.36 24.07
C MET A 443 13.69 -21.44 24.71
N GLY A 444 12.73 -21.03 25.52
CA GLY A 444 11.79 -21.91 26.21
C GLY A 444 12.41 -22.80 27.28
N GLU A 445 13.54 -22.42 27.89
CA GLU A 445 14.15 -23.15 29.01
C GLU A 445 13.21 -23.22 30.23
N GLU A 446 12.24 -22.31 30.30
CA GLU A 446 11.21 -22.25 31.34
C GLU A 446 10.02 -23.21 31.08
N LEU A 447 10.01 -23.90 29.92
CA LEU A 447 8.90 -24.74 29.44
C LEU A 447 9.16 -26.25 29.50
N ASP A 448 10.40 -26.69 29.74
CA ASP A 448 10.72 -28.10 30.03
C ASP A 448 11.64 -28.26 31.24
N ALA A 449 11.50 -29.37 31.96
CA ALA A 449 12.32 -29.73 33.11
C ALA A 449 13.50 -30.66 32.75
N SER A 450 13.69 -30.98 31.46
CA SER A 450 14.78 -31.84 30.96
C SER A 450 16.17 -31.18 31.01
N GLY A 451 16.25 -29.85 31.07
CA GLY A 451 17.51 -29.10 30.94
C GLY A 451 17.98 -28.91 29.49
N VAL A 452 17.16 -29.30 28.51
CA VAL A 452 17.36 -28.98 27.09
C VAL A 452 16.29 -27.97 26.67
N PRO A 453 16.67 -26.76 26.22
CA PRO A 453 15.72 -25.76 25.73
C PRO A 453 15.21 -26.14 24.34
N ILE A 454 14.19 -25.43 23.87
CA ILE A 454 13.62 -25.63 22.53
C ILE A 454 14.67 -25.30 21.46
N ARG A 455 15.42 -24.20 21.65
CA ARG A 455 16.54 -23.75 20.82
C ARG A 455 17.62 -23.12 21.70
N ASP A 456 18.88 -23.10 21.26
CA ASP A 456 20.00 -22.39 21.91
C ASP A 456 20.76 -21.62 20.81
N LEU A 457 20.72 -20.29 20.84
CA LEU A 457 21.33 -19.43 19.81
C LEU A 457 22.86 -19.51 19.84
N ARG A 458 23.44 -19.86 20.99
CA ARG A 458 24.88 -20.06 21.16
C ARG A 458 25.29 -21.44 20.65
N ASP A 459 24.57 -22.50 20.98
CA ASP A 459 24.82 -23.86 20.49
C ASP A 459 23.55 -24.52 19.91
N PRO A 460 23.20 -24.24 18.64
CA PRO A 460 22.04 -24.87 18.00
C PRO A 460 22.14 -26.39 17.94
N THR A 461 23.36 -26.95 17.96
CA THR A 461 23.59 -28.39 17.82
C THR A 461 23.14 -29.18 19.05
N ARG A 462 23.18 -28.57 20.24
CA ARG A 462 22.58 -29.08 21.49
C ARG A 462 21.08 -29.33 21.36
N CYS A 463 20.37 -28.49 20.59
CA CYS A 463 18.94 -28.63 20.28
C CYS A 463 18.69 -29.39 18.96
N GLY A 464 19.72 -30.01 18.37
CA GLY A 464 19.62 -30.76 17.12
C GLY A 464 19.45 -29.91 15.86
N GLN A 465 19.63 -28.59 15.93
CA GLN A 465 19.63 -27.69 14.78
C GLN A 465 21.04 -27.61 14.13
N PRO A 466 21.15 -27.36 12.82
CA PRO A 466 22.42 -26.92 12.20
C PRO A 466 22.87 -25.56 12.74
N ALA A 467 24.19 -25.35 12.79
CA ALA A 467 24.83 -24.10 13.19
C ALA A 467 25.66 -23.44 12.06
N HIS A 468 25.93 -24.17 10.97
CA HIS A 468 26.65 -23.68 9.78
C HIS A 468 25.89 -23.98 8.47
N MET A 469 26.06 -23.17 7.43
CA MET A 469 25.39 -23.34 6.13
C MET A 469 25.69 -24.67 5.42
N ASP A 470 26.86 -25.26 5.67
CA ASP A 470 27.21 -26.60 5.15
C ASP A 470 26.34 -27.73 5.74
N GLU A 471 25.63 -27.45 6.85
CA GLU A 471 24.72 -28.37 7.54
C GLU A 471 23.24 -28.11 7.18
N TYR A 472 22.95 -27.16 6.29
CA TYR A 472 21.58 -26.75 5.93
C TYR A 472 20.77 -27.94 5.41
N ARG A 473 19.61 -28.19 6.04
CA ARG A 473 18.78 -29.36 5.76
C ARG A 473 17.73 -29.02 4.72
N GLN A 474 17.96 -29.50 3.50
CA GLN A 474 16.98 -29.48 2.42
C GLN A 474 15.85 -30.47 2.73
N LEU A 475 14.74 -29.96 3.25
CA LEU A 475 13.56 -30.74 3.62
C LEU A 475 12.35 -30.39 2.72
N PRO A 476 11.39 -31.32 2.55
CA PRO A 476 10.14 -31.02 1.85
C PRO A 476 9.38 -29.84 2.46
N VAL A 477 8.77 -28.99 1.61
CA VAL A 477 7.87 -27.91 2.06
C VAL A 477 6.48 -28.50 2.33
N ASP A 478 6.41 -29.33 3.37
CA ASP A 478 5.19 -29.89 3.93
C ASP A 478 5.21 -29.83 5.46
N ARG A 479 4.06 -30.05 6.11
CA ARG A 479 3.96 -29.97 7.57
C ARG A 479 4.76 -31.05 8.33
N PRO A 480 4.74 -32.35 7.94
CA PRO A 480 5.59 -33.36 8.56
C PRO A 480 7.09 -33.04 8.58
N HIS A 481 7.58 -32.27 7.59
CA HIS A 481 8.98 -31.86 7.49
C HIS A 481 9.19 -30.37 7.82
N ASP A 482 8.39 -29.83 8.73
CA ASP A 482 8.58 -28.48 9.31
C ASP A 482 8.62 -27.37 8.24
N TRP A 483 7.74 -27.47 7.23
CA TRP A 483 7.62 -26.57 6.08
C TRP A 483 8.95 -26.30 5.34
N GLY A 484 9.85 -27.29 5.33
CA GLY A 484 11.21 -27.17 4.79
C GLY A 484 12.27 -26.92 5.86
N GLY A 485 11.99 -27.32 7.10
CA GLY A 485 12.88 -27.14 8.25
C GLY A 485 12.98 -25.68 8.69
N VAL A 486 11.87 -25.00 8.95
CA VAL A 486 11.87 -23.59 9.40
C VAL A 486 12.43 -23.45 10.82
N HIS A 487 11.87 -24.16 11.81
CA HIS A 487 12.42 -24.21 13.17
C HIS A 487 13.76 -24.93 13.21
N VAL A 488 14.01 -25.84 12.27
CA VAL A 488 15.28 -26.57 12.18
C VAL A 488 16.40 -25.65 11.70
N ASN A 489 16.30 -25.07 10.50
CA ASN A 489 17.39 -24.32 9.87
C ASN A 489 17.59 -22.91 10.45
N SER A 490 16.68 -22.40 11.29
CA SER A 490 16.84 -21.10 11.97
C SER A 490 18.11 -21.02 12.83
N GLY A 491 18.58 -22.16 13.35
CA GLY A 491 19.82 -22.30 14.13
C GLY A 491 21.06 -21.65 13.51
N ILE A 492 21.17 -21.67 12.18
CA ILE A 492 22.32 -21.10 11.45
C ILE A 492 22.33 -19.56 11.56
N HIS A 493 21.16 -18.92 11.36
CA HIS A 493 21.02 -17.46 11.45
C HIS A 493 20.97 -16.99 12.92
N ASN A 494 20.39 -17.79 13.81
CA ASN A 494 20.47 -17.64 15.26
C ASN A 494 21.92 -17.58 15.76
N ARG A 495 22.77 -18.49 15.27
CA ARG A 495 24.20 -18.52 15.59
C ARG A 495 24.95 -17.30 15.04
N ALA A 496 24.58 -16.77 13.87
CA ALA A 496 25.12 -15.51 13.38
C ALA A 496 24.79 -14.35 14.32
N ALA A 497 23.54 -14.26 14.78
CA ALA A 497 23.11 -13.23 15.72
C ALA A 497 23.78 -13.36 17.09
N TYR A 498 23.95 -14.59 17.61
CA TYR A 498 24.77 -14.84 18.81
C TYR A 498 26.21 -14.35 18.64
N LEU A 499 26.86 -14.65 17.51
CA LEU A 499 28.23 -14.20 17.23
C LEU A 499 28.33 -12.68 17.12
N LEU A 500 27.35 -12.03 16.48
CA LEU A 500 27.25 -10.56 16.37
C LEU A 500 27.02 -9.88 17.73
N LEU A 501 26.14 -10.44 18.56
CA LEU A 501 25.93 -9.98 19.93
C LEU A 501 27.17 -10.21 20.79
N SER A 502 27.88 -11.33 20.59
CA SER A 502 29.06 -11.70 21.37
C SER A 502 30.38 -11.09 20.87
N ALA A 503 30.33 -10.28 19.81
CA ALA A 503 31.50 -9.63 19.25
C ALA A 503 32.15 -8.67 20.25
N LYS A 504 33.48 -8.79 20.40
CA LYS A 504 34.33 -7.91 21.22
C LYS A 504 35.45 -7.31 20.38
N ASP A 505 35.82 -6.08 20.70
CA ASP A 505 36.88 -5.32 20.04
C ASP A 505 38.28 -5.77 20.50
N ALA A 506 39.32 -5.09 20.01
CA ALA A 506 40.71 -5.36 20.38
C ALA A 506 41.07 -5.02 21.85
N ALA A 507 40.21 -4.28 22.58
CA ALA A 507 40.37 -4.03 24.02
C ALA A 507 39.64 -5.06 24.90
N GLY A 508 38.65 -5.77 24.32
CA GLY A 508 37.79 -6.74 25.00
C GLY A 508 36.40 -6.18 25.39
N ASP A 509 36.07 -4.97 24.96
CA ASP A 509 34.75 -4.36 25.13
C ASP A 509 33.80 -4.83 24.01
N TRP A 510 32.49 -4.81 24.25
CA TRP A 510 31.52 -5.33 23.27
C TRP A 510 31.36 -4.39 22.06
N CYS A 511 31.55 -4.91 20.84
CA CYS A 511 31.43 -4.13 19.60
C CYS A 511 30.03 -3.49 19.43
N PHE A 512 29.00 -4.06 20.04
CA PHE A 512 27.61 -3.57 19.97
C PHE A 512 26.89 -3.71 21.30
N SER A 513 26.08 -2.70 21.65
CA SER A 513 25.08 -2.84 22.70
C SER A 513 23.87 -3.68 22.24
N PRO A 514 23.08 -4.24 23.15
CA PRO A 514 21.81 -4.92 22.83
C PRO A 514 20.89 -4.11 21.92
N ALA A 515 20.66 -2.84 22.25
CA ALA A 515 19.81 -1.93 21.48
C ALA A 515 20.36 -1.65 20.08
N GLN A 516 21.69 -1.66 19.90
CA GLN A 516 22.32 -1.52 18.59
C GLN A 516 22.05 -2.74 17.70
N VAL A 517 22.18 -3.96 18.21
CA VAL A 517 21.89 -5.17 17.42
C VAL A 517 20.39 -5.35 17.18
N ALA A 518 19.54 -4.97 18.15
CA ALA A 518 18.10 -4.88 17.97
C ALA A 518 17.74 -3.95 16.79
N ALA A 519 18.33 -2.76 16.74
CA ALA A 519 18.14 -1.80 15.64
C ALA A 519 18.65 -2.34 14.29
N LEU A 520 19.80 -3.04 14.26
CA LEU A 520 20.33 -3.66 13.03
C LEU A 520 19.34 -4.65 12.40
N PHE A 521 18.89 -5.64 13.19
CA PHE A 521 17.94 -6.65 12.71
C PHE A 521 16.57 -6.03 12.40
N TYR A 522 16.10 -5.06 13.20
CA TYR A 522 14.84 -4.36 12.92
C TYR A 522 14.87 -3.57 11.60
N ILE A 523 15.96 -2.85 11.31
CA ILE A 523 16.12 -2.13 10.05
C ILE A 523 16.25 -3.12 8.89
N ALA A 524 17.01 -4.21 9.03
CA ALA A 524 17.10 -5.26 8.00
C ALA A 524 15.72 -5.82 7.65
N LEU A 525 15.00 -6.35 8.65
CA LEU A 525 13.66 -6.93 8.50
C LEU A 525 12.66 -5.94 7.90
N THR A 526 12.58 -4.71 8.42
CA THR A 526 11.53 -3.77 8.00
C THR A 526 11.85 -3.04 6.70
N GLN A 527 13.13 -2.87 6.33
CA GLN A 527 13.55 -2.01 5.23
C GLN A 527 14.12 -2.76 4.01
N TYR A 528 14.76 -3.91 4.21
CA TYR A 528 15.54 -4.57 3.16
C TYR A 528 15.05 -5.98 2.79
N LEU A 529 14.27 -6.63 3.66
CA LEU A 529 13.71 -7.96 3.39
C LEU A 529 12.31 -7.92 2.76
N SER A 530 12.00 -8.96 1.99
CA SER A 530 10.69 -9.20 1.36
C SER A 530 10.26 -10.66 1.57
N ARG A 531 9.06 -11.02 1.10
CA ARG A 531 8.45 -12.36 1.32
C ARG A 531 9.37 -13.54 0.99
N THR A 532 10.21 -13.39 -0.03
CA THR A 532 11.06 -14.46 -0.56
C THR A 532 12.53 -14.35 -0.13
N SER A 533 12.86 -13.46 0.81
CA SER A 533 14.23 -13.23 1.25
C SER A 533 14.83 -14.44 1.98
N GLY A 534 16.12 -14.68 1.74
CA GLY A 534 16.91 -15.72 2.41
C GLY A 534 17.98 -15.15 3.35
N PHE A 535 18.87 -16.03 3.83
CA PHE A 535 19.94 -15.62 4.76
C PHE A 535 20.93 -14.63 4.16
N GLY A 536 21.17 -14.70 2.84
CA GLY A 536 22.00 -13.73 2.11
C GLY A 536 21.41 -12.31 2.12
N ASP A 537 20.10 -12.18 1.86
CA ASP A 537 19.37 -10.91 2.02
C ASP A 537 19.47 -10.37 3.44
N SER A 538 19.39 -11.25 4.46
CA SER A 538 19.52 -10.85 5.86
C SER A 538 20.90 -10.26 6.17
N ARG A 539 21.99 -10.93 5.74
CA ARG A 539 23.34 -10.39 5.85
C ARG A 539 23.47 -9.02 5.15
N ARG A 540 23.03 -8.93 3.89
CA ARG A 540 23.02 -7.68 3.10
C ARG A 540 22.23 -6.57 3.80
N GLY A 541 21.05 -6.88 4.34
CA GLY A 541 20.20 -5.95 5.09
C GLY A 541 20.84 -5.48 6.40
N VAL A 542 21.50 -6.36 7.15
CA VAL A 542 22.21 -6.02 8.40
C VAL A 542 23.48 -5.20 8.12
N GLU A 543 24.24 -5.52 7.07
CA GLU A 543 25.39 -4.72 6.64
C GLU A 543 24.97 -3.31 6.19
N LEU A 544 23.87 -3.18 5.42
CA LEU A 544 23.30 -1.88 5.07
C LEU A 544 22.81 -1.11 6.31
N ALA A 545 22.06 -1.77 7.20
CA ALA A 545 21.61 -1.17 8.46
C ALA A 545 22.78 -0.65 9.30
N ALA A 546 23.90 -1.39 9.37
CA ALA A 546 25.10 -0.95 10.08
C ALA A 546 25.73 0.30 9.45
N ARG A 547 25.85 0.34 8.12
CA ARG A 547 26.39 1.51 7.41
C ARG A 547 25.53 2.76 7.62
N SER A 548 24.20 2.62 7.69
CA SER A 548 23.29 3.76 7.89
C SER A 548 23.18 4.20 9.35
N LEU A 549 23.14 3.26 10.30
CA LEU A 549 23.02 3.50 11.75
C LEU A 549 24.31 4.07 12.34
N PHE A 550 25.47 3.57 11.91
CA PHE A 550 26.79 3.96 12.44
C PHE A 550 27.54 4.93 11.51
N ARG A 551 26.87 5.59 10.56
CA ARG A 551 27.48 6.52 9.57
C ARG A 551 28.26 7.73 10.14
N GLN A 552 28.17 7.98 11.45
CA GLN A 552 28.88 9.02 12.19
C GLN A 552 29.76 8.45 13.32
N ASP A 553 29.81 7.13 13.46
CA ASP A 553 30.58 6.43 14.49
C ASP A 553 32.02 6.15 13.96
N PRO A 554 33.08 6.58 14.66
CA PRO A 554 34.45 6.28 14.23
C PRO A 554 34.77 4.77 14.23
N ALA A 555 34.02 3.95 14.95
CA ALA A 555 34.17 2.49 14.98
C ALA A 555 33.37 1.76 13.88
N LEU A 556 32.81 2.48 12.89
CA LEU A 556 31.99 1.88 11.82
C LEU A 556 32.69 0.72 11.07
N GLU A 557 33.98 0.83 10.73
CA GLU A 557 34.68 -0.27 10.04
C GLU A 557 34.87 -1.51 10.92
N GLU A 558 35.12 -1.34 12.22
CA GLU A 558 35.23 -2.44 13.18
C GLU A 558 33.87 -3.12 13.41
N LYS A 559 32.80 -2.32 13.50
CA LYS A 559 31.41 -2.82 13.52
C LYS A 559 31.08 -3.60 12.24
N LEU A 560 31.47 -3.11 11.07
CA LEU A 560 31.26 -3.84 9.79
C LEU A 560 32.08 -5.13 9.72
N ALA A 561 33.31 -5.14 10.22
CA ALA A 561 34.13 -6.35 10.32
C ALA A 561 33.50 -7.38 11.28
N ALA A 562 32.95 -6.94 12.41
CA ALA A 562 32.23 -7.80 13.36
C ALA A 562 30.93 -8.38 12.76
N VAL A 563 30.16 -7.59 11.98
CA VAL A 563 29.00 -8.09 11.22
C VAL A 563 29.44 -9.15 10.20
N ALA A 564 30.46 -8.86 9.39
CA ALA A 564 30.96 -9.81 8.40
C ALA A 564 31.42 -11.12 9.06
N ALA A 565 32.27 -11.04 10.10
CA ALA A 565 32.79 -12.19 10.82
C ALA A 565 31.68 -13.06 11.45
N ALA A 566 30.59 -12.46 11.93
CA ALA A 566 29.46 -13.18 12.51
C ALA A 566 28.68 -14.01 11.47
N PHE A 567 28.45 -13.47 10.27
CA PHE A 567 27.80 -14.21 9.17
C PHE A 567 28.74 -15.19 8.46
N ASP A 568 30.01 -14.81 8.27
CA ASP A 568 31.04 -15.69 7.69
C ASP A 568 31.34 -16.89 8.60
N GLY A 569 31.29 -16.71 9.92
CA GLY A 569 31.45 -17.77 10.93
C GLY A 569 30.34 -18.84 10.93
N VAL A 570 29.23 -18.59 10.24
CA VAL A 570 28.16 -19.59 9.97
C VAL A 570 28.01 -19.92 8.48
N GLY A 571 28.91 -19.44 7.62
CA GLY A 571 28.91 -19.71 6.20
C GLY A 571 27.83 -18.98 5.38
N ILE A 572 27.10 -18.01 5.97
CA ILE A 572 26.15 -17.16 5.24
C ILE A 572 26.96 -16.14 4.43
N ARG A 573 27.17 -16.40 3.14
CA ARG A 573 27.99 -15.60 2.24
C ARG A 573 27.17 -15.00 1.10
N GLU A 574 27.36 -13.71 0.83
CA GLU A 574 26.97 -13.06 -0.42
C GLU A 574 28.00 -11.99 -0.81
N GLY A 575 28.02 -11.59 -2.08
CA GLY A 575 29.03 -10.70 -2.64
C GLY A 575 28.46 -9.39 -3.16
N LEU A 576 29.01 -8.27 -2.70
CA LEU A 576 28.82 -6.95 -3.30
C LEU A 576 29.41 -6.97 -4.73
N GLN A 577 28.60 -6.70 -5.75
CA GLN A 577 29.06 -6.61 -7.13
C GLN A 577 29.65 -5.23 -7.45
N THR A 578 30.74 -5.21 -8.23
CA THR A 578 31.44 -3.98 -8.64
C THR A 578 31.42 -3.82 -10.18
N PRO A 579 30.99 -2.68 -10.77
CA PRO A 579 30.29 -2.74 -12.09
C PRO A 579 31.05 -2.12 -13.31
N THR A 580 30.86 -2.69 -14.53
CA THR A 580 31.45 -2.26 -15.86
C THR A 580 30.57 -2.63 -17.11
N LEU A 581 30.87 -2.16 -18.35
CA LEU A 581 29.94 -1.61 -19.39
C LEU A 581 30.22 -1.93 -20.90
N PRO A 582 29.41 -1.49 -21.93
CA PRO A 582 27.92 -1.41 -22.10
C PRO A 582 27.33 -1.75 -23.54
N ALA A 583 25.98 -1.76 -23.70
CA ALA A 583 25.13 -1.42 -24.89
C ALA A 583 24.82 -2.47 -26.04
N PRO A 584 23.81 -2.28 -26.97
CA PRO A 584 22.34 -2.42 -26.73
C PRO A 584 21.36 -2.98 -27.85
N ALA A 585 20.09 -3.27 -27.45
CA ALA A 585 18.77 -3.25 -28.20
C ALA A 585 18.32 -4.41 -29.15
N PRO A 586 16.99 -4.77 -29.34
CA PRO A 586 15.71 -4.01 -29.11
C PRO A 586 14.51 -4.77 -28.37
N ALA A 587 13.24 -4.79 -28.89
CA ALA A 587 11.95 -4.98 -28.13
C ALA A 587 10.67 -5.43 -28.95
N ALA A 588 9.62 -6.06 -28.32
CA ALA A 588 8.16 -6.26 -28.71
C ALA A 588 7.50 -7.58 -28.14
N SER A 589 6.19 -7.83 -27.88
CA SER A 589 4.87 -7.09 -27.85
C SER A 589 3.68 -7.95 -27.24
N ALA A 590 2.44 -7.42 -27.06
CA ALA A 590 1.18 -8.08 -26.54
C ALA A 590 -0.09 -7.75 -27.43
N PRO A 591 -1.44 -7.68 -27.08
CA PRO A 591 -2.24 -7.75 -25.79
C PRO A 591 -3.71 -8.39 -25.84
N ASP A 592 -4.62 -8.03 -24.89
CA ASP A 592 -6.13 -8.07 -24.79
C ASP A 592 -6.93 -9.42 -24.70
N ASP A 593 -8.24 -9.58 -24.32
CA ASP A 593 -9.47 -8.75 -24.02
C ASP A 593 -10.32 -9.33 -22.82
N ALA A 594 -11.36 -8.64 -22.28
CA ALA A 594 -12.23 -9.10 -21.16
C ALA A 594 -13.69 -8.49 -21.04
N GLY A 595 -14.41 -8.79 -19.93
CA GLY A 595 -15.76 -8.31 -19.52
C GLY A 595 -16.12 -8.78 -18.07
N GLY A 596 -17.27 -8.55 -17.38
CA GLY A 596 -18.58 -7.88 -17.61
C GLY A 596 -19.73 -8.69 -16.94
N LEU A 597 -20.91 -8.26 -16.43
CA LEU A 597 -21.68 -7.03 -16.06
C LEU A 597 -22.89 -7.48 -15.16
N ALA A 598 -23.79 -6.70 -14.51
CA ALA A 598 -23.80 -5.43 -13.74
C ALA A 598 -25.20 -5.24 -13.01
N GLY A 599 -25.34 -4.44 -11.94
CA GLY A 599 -26.64 -4.10 -11.25
C GLY A 599 -26.55 -3.85 -9.71
N LEU A 600 -27.60 -3.52 -8.91
CA LEU A 600 -28.93 -2.89 -9.13
C LEU A 600 -29.62 -2.45 -7.78
N GLU A 601 -30.76 -1.72 -7.84
CA GLU A 601 -31.75 -1.29 -6.78
C GLU A 601 -31.30 -0.33 -5.62
N VAL A 602 -32.25 0.40 -4.99
CA VAL A 602 -32.07 1.79 -4.45
C VAL A 602 -32.91 2.15 -3.19
N MET A 603 -32.50 3.18 -2.40
CA MET A 603 -33.26 3.76 -1.24
C MET A 603 -33.15 5.32 -1.10
N LEU A 604 -33.79 5.90 -0.05
CA LEU A 604 -34.09 7.35 0.14
C LEU A 604 -32.90 8.31 0.42
N ALA A 605 -33.13 9.62 0.22
CA ALA A 605 -32.13 10.71 0.25
C ALA A 605 -32.18 11.65 1.48
N ALA A 606 -31.01 12.25 1.77
CA ALA A 606 -30.81 13.37 2.70
C ALA A 606 -29.96 14.47 2.01
N ALA A 607 -29.49 15.49 2.73
CA ALA A 607 -28.59 16.53 2.21
C ALA A 607 -27.11 16.22 2.55
N PRO A 608 -26.11 16.77 1.82
CA PRO A 608 -24.69 16.61 2.16
C PRO A 608 -24.35 17.12 3.56
N SER A 609 -23.75 16.27 4.40
CA SER A 609 -23.32 16.56 5.78
C SER A 609 -21.97 17.28 5.88
N LEU A 610 -21.18 17.27 4.81
CA LEU A 610 -19.93 17.99 4.67
C LEU A 610 -19.91 18.69 3.30
N VAL A 611 -19.34 19.89 3.27
CA VAL A 611 -19.09 20.66 2.04
C VAL A 611 -17.65 21.17 2.09
N ILE A 612 -16.91 20.93 1.00
CA ILE A 612 -15.60 21.50 0.68
C ILE A 612 -15.70 21.85 -0.80
N PRO A 613 -15.98 23.12 -1.18
CA PRO A 613 -16.31 23.49 -2.55
C PRO A 613 -15.14 23.28 -3.50
N TYR A 614 -15.40 23.43 -4.80
CA TYR A 614 -14.35 23.64 -5.79
C TYR A 614 -13.53 24.89 -5.44
N ASP A 615 -12.21 24.70 -5.33
CA ASP A 615 -11.20 25.72 -5.09
C ASP A 615 -10.56 26.14 -6.43
N PRO A 616 -10.68 27.40 -6.88
CA PRO A 616 -10.05 27.87 -8.10
C PRO A 616 -8.52 28.06 -7.97
N ASP A 617 -7.98 28.19 -6.75
CA ASP A 617 -6.53 28.36 -6.47
C ASP A 617 -5.82 27.02 -6.27
N PHE A 618 -6.54 25.90 -6.40
CA PHE A 618 -6.12 24.54 -6.04
C PHE A 618 -4.78 24.09 -6.66
N LEU A 619 -4.47 24.52 -7.89
CA LEU A 619 -3.21 24.18 -8.58
C LEU A 619 -1.97 24.81 -7.92
N GLY A 620 -2.16 25.87 -7.13
CA GLY A 620 -1.09 26.62 -6.48
C GLY A 620 -0.28 27.50 -7.43
N GLY A 621 0.83 28.06 -6.94
CA GLY A 621 1.72 28.93 -7.73
C GLY A 621 1.13 30.29 -8.17
N GLY A 622 -0.13 30.59 -7.80
CA GLY A 622 -0.85 31.76 -8.31
C GLY A 622 -1.56 31.51 -9.65
N PHE A 623 -1.68 30.25 -10.08
CA PHE A 623 -2.54 29.86 -11.20
C PHE A 623 -3.97 29.68 -10.71
N GLN A 624 -4.89 30.50 -11.23
CA GLN A 624 -6.32 30.39 -10.94
C GLN A 624 -7.05 29.67 -12.08
N VAL A 625 -7.87 28.68 -11.76
CA VAL A 625 -8.80 28.02 -12.69
C VAL A 625 -10.23 28.34 -12.24
N PRO A 626 -10.79 29.50 -12.63
CA PRO A 626 -12.13 29.90 -12.20
C PRO A 626 -13.23 28.99 -12.75
N LEU A 627 -14.38 28.97 -12.09
CA LEU A 627 -15.60 28.38 -12.64
C LEU A 627 -16.01 29.14 -13.91
N PRO A 628 -16.49 28.46 -14.96
CA PRO A 628 -16.86 29.12 -16.22
C PRO A 628 -18.07 30.05 -16.02
N MET A 629 -18.00 31.23 -16.62
CA MET A 629 -19.05 32.24 -16.54
C MET A 629 -20.21 31.88 -17.48
N LEU A 630 -21.45 32.05 -17.01
CA LEU A 630 -22.63 31.87 -17.86
C LEU A 630 -22.85 33.11 -18.72
N THR A 631 -22.93 32.95 -20.05
CA THR A 631 -23.40 34.01 -20.96
C THR A 631 -24.83 34.46 -20.62
N ALA A 632 -25.22 35.64 -21.11
CA ALA A 632 -26.55 36.21 -20.83
C ALA A 632 -27.70 35.29 -21.26
N ARG A 633 -27.55 34.52 -22.36
CA ARG A 633 -28.53 33.50 -22.78
C ARG A 633 -28.58 32.34 -21.77
N LEU A 634 -27.43 31.73 -21.48
CA LEU A 634 -27.35 30.55 -20.63
C LEU A 634 -27.82 30.83 -19.20
N ARG A 635 -27.67 32.07 -18.73
CA ARG A 635 -28.16 32.54 -17.43
C ARG A 635 -29.70 32.56 -17.30
N GLU A 636 -30.44 32.58 -18.41
CA GLU A 636 -31.91 32.48 -18.36
C GLU A 636 -32.39 31.03 -18.15
N ASP A 637 -31.76 30.05 -18.80
CA ASP A 637 -32.05 28.62 -18.61
C ASP A 637 -31.44 28.04 -17.31
N ALA A 638 -30.46 28.74 -16.71
CA ALA A 638 -29.77 28.32 -15.49
C ALA A 638 -30.65 28.44 -14.23
N PHE A 639 -30.57 27.42 -13.37
CA PHE A 639 -31.25 27.39 -12.08
C PHE A 639 -30.79 28.55 -11.20
N GLU A 640 -31.76 29.33 -10.70
CA GLU A 640 -31.53 30.56 -9.92
C GLU A 640 -30.45 31.47 -10.53
N LYS A 641 -30.50 31.66 -11.87
CA LYS A 641 -29.54 32.48 -12.65
C LYS A 641 -28.08 32.01 -12.56
N GLY A 642 -27.87 30.71 -12.32
CA GLY A 642 -26.55 30.10 -12.21
C GLY A 642 -26.07 29.90 -10.78
N ARG A 643 -26.99 29.60 -9.83
CA ARG A 643 -26.58 29.25 -8.46
C ARG A 643 -25.72 28.00 -8.48
N VAL A 644 -24.48 28.15 -8.02
CA VAL A 644 -23.55 27.04 -7.79
C VAL A 644 -24.01 26.21 -6.59
N LEU A 645 -23.87 24.89 -6.70
CA LEU A 645 -24.09 23.91 -5.65
C LEU A 645 -22.78 23.24 -5.31
N ASP A 646 -22.30 23.49 -4.10
CA ASP A 646 -21.06 22.92 -3.59
C ASP A 646 -21.27 21.53 -2.99
N TYR A 647 -20.27 20.67 -3.17
CA TYR A 647 -20.21 19.32 -2.61
C TYR A 647 -18.87 19.16 -1.88
N VAL A 648 -18.19 18.02 -1.99
CA VAL A 648 -16.84 17.80 -1.44
C VAL A 648 -15.88 17.58 -2.60
N HIS A 649 -14.92 18.49 -2.76
CA HIS A 649 -13.94 18.61 -3.86
C HIS A 649 -14.53 18.91 -5.24
N TYR A 650 -15.81 19.25 -5.34
CA TYR A 650 -16.42 19.73 -6.58
C TYR A 650 -17.63 20.65 -6.32
N SER A 651 -17.95 21.45 -7.33
CA SER A 651 -19.12 22.34 -7.38
C SER A 651 -19.74 22.33 -8.78
N LEU A 652 -21.06 22.42 -8.88
CA LEU A 652 -21.79 22.39 -10.16
C LEU A 652 -22.88 23.44 -10.26
N ALA A 653 -23.30 23.78 -11.48
CA ALA A 653 -24.43 24.69 -11.73
C ALA A 653 -25.51 23.97 -12.56
N MET A 654 -26.78 24.06 -12.16
CA MET A 654 -27.88 23.34 -12.81
C MET A 654 -28.54 24.13 -13.95
N ASN A 655 -28.97 23.44 -15.00
CA ASN A 655 -29.91 23.96 -15.98
C ASN A 655 -31.34 23.61 -15.53
N ALA A 656 -32.17 24.63 -15.26
CA ALA A 656 -33.52 24.43 -14.73
C ALA A 656 -34.46 23.76 -15.73
N ARG A 657 -34.36 24.13 -17.02
CA ARG A 657 -35.17 23.57 -18.11
C ARG A 657 -34.78 22.13 -18.44
N ARG A 658 -33.48 21.83 -18.46
CA ARG A 658 -32.91 20.54 -18.89
C ARG A 658 -32.73 19.53 -17.75
N ARG A 659 -32.86 19.97 -16.48
CA ARG A 659 -32.84 19.11 -15.28
C ARG A 659 -31.53 18.33 -15.05
N THR A 660 -30.43 18.81 -15.61
CA THR A 660 -29.06 18.29 -15.49
C THR A 660 -28.11 19.47 -15.27
N ALA A 661 -26.87 19.21 -14.85
CA ALA A 661 -25.88 20.28 -14.71
C ALA A 661 -25.51 20.90 -16.08
N LEU A 662 -25.21 22.19 -16.08
CA LEU A 662 -24.53 22.92 -17.15
C LEU A 662 -23.05 22.52 -17.21
N PHE A 663 -22.43 22.45 -16.03
CA PHE A 663 -21.09 21.95 -15.79
C PHE A 663 -20.99 21.43 -14.36
N SER A 664 -20.04 20.52 -14.12
CA SER A 664 -19.49 20.17 -12.82
C SER A 664 -17.98 20.44 -12.88
N ALA A 665 -17.42 21.10 -11.86
CA ALA A 665 -16.01 21.44 -11.74
C ALA A 665 -15.43 20.77 -10.50
N CYS A 666 -14.42 19.92 -10.68
CA CYS A 666 -13.81 19.11 -9.63
C CYS A 666 -12.31 19.39 -9.53
N ASN A 667 -11.82 19.52 -8.30
CA ASN A 667 -10.41 19.47 -7.98
C ASN A 667 -10.01 18.02 -7.73
N VAL A 668 -8.91 17.56 -8.33
CA VAL A 668 -8.41 16.18 -8.17
C VAL A 668 -7.00 16.23 -7.58
N ASP A 669 -6.82 15.77 -6.34
CA ASP A 669 -5.48 15.57 -5.75
C ASP A 669 -5.08 14.10 -5.92
N ALA A 670 -4.49 13.79 -7.08
CA ALA A 670 -4.04 12.44 -7.44
C ALA A 670 -3.06 11.85 -6.39
N SER A 671 -2.28 12.70 -5.71
CA SER A 671 -1.34 12.28 -4.65
C SER A 671 -2.01 11.90 -3.33
N ARG A 672 -3.30 12.22 -3.16
CA ARG A 672 -4.07 11.99 -1.92
C ARG A 672 -5.30 11.12 -2.12
N MET A 673 -5.42 10.45 -3.27
CA MET A 673 -6.55 9.58 -3.63
C MET A 673 -6.76 8.44 -2.61
N VAL A 674 -8.02 8.17 -2.27
CA VAL A 674 -8.43 7.14 -1.31
C VAL A 674 -9.34 6.14 -2.01
N ARG A 675 -8.86 4.89 -2.16
CA ARG A 675 -9.67 3.82 -2.76
C ARG A 675 -10.81 3.43 -1.81
N MET A 676 -12.05 3.53 -2.28
CA MET A 676 -13.23 3.03 -1.60
C MET A 676 -14.17 2.32 -2.57
N GLY A 677 -14.91 1.32 -2.06
CA GLY A 677 -15.98 0.65 -2.78
C GLY A 677 -17.17 1.55 -3.10
N ARG A 678 -18.11 1.00 -3.87
CA ARG A 678 -19.40 1.62 -4.24
C ARG A 678 -20.62 0.83 -3.74
N GLU A 679 -20.40 -0.27 -3.03
CA GLU A 679 -21.45 -1.18 -2.60
C GLU A 679 -22.32 -0.54 -1.51
N GLY A 680 -23.63 -0.77 -1.58
CA GLY A 680 -24.61 -0.22 -0.63
C GLY A 680 -24.85 1.29 -0.72
N MET A 681 -24.24 2.03 -1.65
CA MET A 681 -24.49 3.46 -1.82
C MET A 681 -25.72 3.72 -2.72
N PRO A 682 -26.83 4.26 -2.17
CA PRO A 682 -28.02 4.60 -2.95
C PRO A 682 -27.79 5.88 -3.76
N TRP A 683 -28.44 5.96 -4.93
CA TRP A 683 -28.50 7.20 -5.72
C TRP A 683 -29.60 8.14 -5.21
N LEU A 684 -29.24 9.39 -4.92
CA LEU A 684 -30.05 10.33 -4.14
C LEU A 684 -30.48 11.55 -4.95
N LEU A 685 -31.68 12.09 -4.70
CA LEU A 685 -32.05 13.44 -5.16
C LEU A 685 -31.41 14.48 -4.23
N ASP A 686 -30.86 15.58 -4.75
CA ASP A 686 -30.37 16.67 -3.90
C ASP A 686 -31.57 17.50 -3.39
N PRO A 687 -31.85 17.54 -2.08
CA PRO A 687 -32.98 18.29 -1.53
C PRO A 687 -32.84 19.81 -1.65
N ARG A 688 -31.66 20.33 -2.04
CA ARG A 688 -31.44 21.76 -2.33
C ARG A 688 -32.02 22.19 -3.69
N LEU A 689 -32.44 21.24 -4.52
CA LEU A 689 -33.08 21.45 -5.82
C LEU A 689 -34.53 20.95 -5.78
N PRO A 690 -35.51 21.69 -6.33
CA PRO A 690 -36.85 21.16 -6.52
C PRO A 690 -36.81 19.96 -7.49
N ALA A 691 -37.71 19.00 -7.31
CA ALA A 691 -37.78 17.81 -8.18
C ALA A 691 -38.05 18.15 -9.67
N SER A 692 -38.56 19.34 -9.96
CA SER A 692 -38.71 19.88 -11.32
C SER A 692 -37.41 20.37 -11.96
N ALA A 693 -36.29 20.43 -11.23
CA ALA A 693 -34.99 20.92 -11.70
C ALA A 693 -33.88 19.83 -11.72
N GLN A 694 -34.20 18.56 -11.49
CA GLN A 694 -33.26 17.44 -11.52
C GLN A 694 -33.91 16.15 -12.08
N LEU A 695 -33.15 15.33 -12.84
CA LEU A 695 -33.63 14.05 -13.37
C LEU A 695 -33.50 12.94 -12.32
N GLY A 696 -34.62 12.42 -11.83
CA GLY A 696 -34.66 11.33 -10.85
C GLY A 696 -34.56 9.90 -11.43
N PRO A 697 -34.70 8.85 -10.58
CA PRO A 697 -34.47 7.45 -10.97
C PRO A 697 -35.28 6.96 -12.17
N ILE A 698 -36.48 7.52 -12.41
CA ILE A 698 -37.37 7.12 -13.51
C ILE A 698 -36.77 7.33 -14.91
N TYR A 699 -35.78 8.22 -15.07
CA TYR A 699 -35.10 8.46 -16.35
C TYR A 699 -34.00 7.42 -16.65
N TYR A 700 -33.51 6.71 -15.63
CA TYR A 700 -32.40 5.75 -15.69
C TYR A 700 -32.84 4.30 -15.38
N ALA A 701 -34.15 4.04 -15.39
CA ALA A 701 -34.73 2.76 -15.01
C ALA A 701 -35.28 2.02 -16.24
N ASN A 702 -34.83 0.79 -16.42
CA ASN A 702 -35.27 -0.15 -17.47
C ASN A 702 -35.06 0.38 -18.90
N ASN A 703 -33.92 1.03 -19.14
CA ASN A 703 -33.47 1.55 -20.43
C ASN A 703 -31.93 1.55 -20.49
N ALA A 704 -31.38 1.74 -21.70
CA ALA A 704 -29.93 1.85 -21.96
C ALA A 704 -29.35 3.24 -21.57
N TRP A 705 -29.96 3.93 -20.60
CA TRP A 705 -29.57 5.29 -20.18
C TRP A 705 -28.98 5.24 -18.78
N ASP A 706 -27.66 5.23 -18.75
CA ASP A 706 -26.83 5.12 -17.56
C ASP A 706 -26.77 6.44 -16.78
N ARG A 707 -26.43 6.31 -15.50
CA ARG A 707 -26.19 7.47 -14.60
C ARG A 707 -24.75 7.95 -14.77
N GLY A 708 -24.49 8.50 -15.96
CA GLY A 708 -23.21 9.09 -16.33
C GLY A 708 -22.83 10.18 -15.34
N HIS A 709 -21.75 9.96 -14.60
CA HIS A 709 -21.25 10.93 -13.63
C HIS A 709 -20.61 12.10 -14.36
N LEU A 710 -20.89 13.32 -13.91
CA LEU A 710 -20.20 14.52 -14.41
C LEU A 710 -18.89 14.71 -13.63
N THR A 711 -18.95 14.89 -12.31
CA THR A 711 -17.78 14.57 -11.47
C THR A 711 -17.71 13.05 -11.33
N ARG A 712 -16.87 12.40 -12.15
CA ARG A 712 -16.53 10.97 -12.05
C ARG A 712 -16.17 10.64 -10.62
N ARG A 713 -16.77 9.57 -10.08
CA ARG A 713 -16.70 9.21 -8.65
C ARG A 713 -15.29 9.35 -8.07
N GLN A 714 -14.32 8.64 -8.66
CA GLN A 714 -12.96 8.50 -8.12
C GLN A 714 -12.27 9.86 -7.94
N ASP A 715 -12.48 10.77 -8.89
CA ASP A 715 -11.79 12.06 -9.02
C ASP A 715 -11.98 12.95 -7.77
N ALA A 716 -13.11 12.79 -7.05
CA ALA A 716 -13.39 13.49 -5.79
C ALA A 716 -12.92 12.74 -4.52
N LEU A 717 -12.57 11.44 -4.60
CA LEU A 717 -12.14 10.64 -3.45
C LEU A 717 -10.66 10.89 -3.11
N TRP A 718 -10.34 12.02 -2.51
CA TRP A 718 -9.00 12.29 -1.98
C TRP A 718 -9.01 12.94 -0.59
N GLY A 719 -7.83 13.06 0.03
CA GLY A 719 -7.66 13.67 1.35
C GLY A 719 -7.89 12.69 2.52
N PRO A 720 -8.27 13.17 3.72
CA PRO A 720 -8.51 12.30 4.87
C PRO A 720 -9.66 11.32 4.62
N VAL A 721 -9.56 10.09 5.15
CA VAL A 721 -10.57 9.01 4.92
C VAL A 721 -12.00 9.45 5.26
N ARG A 722 -12.20 10.28 6.30
CA ARG A 722 -13.53 10.85 6.59
C ARG A 722 -14.03 11.74 5.43
N VAL A 723 -13.20 12.64 4.93
CA VAL A 723 -13.56 13.57 3.85
C VAL A 723 -13.81 12.82 2.54
N ALA A 724 -12.92 11.90 2.17
CA ALA A 724 -13.09 11.07 0.97
C ALA A 724 -14.33 10.17 1.05
N ARG A 725 -14.81 9.79 2.25
CA ARG A 725 -16.06 9.05 2.43
C ARG A 725 -17.30 9.93 2.18
N GLU A 726 -17.29 11.17 2.69
CA GLU A 726 -18.35 12.14 2.40
C GLU A 726 -18.36 12.52 0.91
N ALA A 727 -17.18 12.65 0.28
CA ALA A 727 -17.04 12.86 -1.17
C ALA A 727 -17.57 11.69 -1.99
N ASN A 728 -17.23 10.44 -1.61
CA ASN A 728 -17.76 9.24 -2.23
C ASN A 728 -19.30 9.25 -2.17
N ALA A 729 -19.90 9.52 -1.02
CA ALA A 729 -21.35 9.65 -0.88
C ALA A 729 -21.93 10.82 -1.71
N ALA A 730 -21.26 11.97 -1.77
CA ALA A 730 -21.70 13.14 -2.53
C ALA A 730 -21.81 12.87 -4.04
N THR A 731 -20.90 12.08 -4.62
CA THR A 731 -20.93 11.83 -6.07
C THR A 731 -22.19 11.09 -6.56
N PHE A 732 -22.96 10.44 -5.68
CA PHE A 732 -24.21 9.71 -5.98
C PHE A 732 -25.49 10.57 -5.91
N TYR A 733 -25.39 11.91 -5.84
CA TYR A 733 -26.56 12.76 -6.08
C TYR A 733 -26.88 12.86 -7.58
N TYR A 734 -28.15 12.70 -7.97
CA TYR A 734 -28.63 12.81 -9.36
C TYR A 734 -28.32 14.17 -10.02
N ALA A 735 -28.06 15.22 -9.24
CA ALA A 735 -27.58 16.50 -9.75
C ALA A 735 -26.16 16.43 -10.36
N ASN A 736 -25.36 15.44 -9.93
CA ASN A 736 -24.05 15.11 -10.50
C ASN A 736 -24.14 14.10 -11.68
N ALA A 737 -25.36 13.76 -12.14
CA ALA A 737 -25.58 12.81 -13.22
C ALA A 737 -26.25 13.44 -14.44
N ALA A 738 -25.91 12.90 -15.61
CA ALA A 738 -26.61 13.13 -16.86
C ALA A 738 -26.90 11.79 -17.56
N PRO A 739 -28.00 11.67 -18.33
CA PRO A 739 -28.26 10.47 -19.12
C PRO A 739 -27.19 10.27 -20.21
N GLN A 740 -26.40 9.22 -20.03
CA GLN A 740 -25.41 8.75 -20.99
C GLN A 740 -25.81 7.37 -21.50
N HIS A 741 -25.66 7.10 -22.80
CA HIS A 741 -26.03 5.78 -23.35
C HIS A 741 -25.06 4.72 -22.81
N GLU A 742 -25.55 3.51 -22.49
CA GLU A 742 -24.74 2.51 -21.76
C GLU A 742 -23.43 2.16 -22.49
N ASN A 743 -23.46 2.02 -23.82
CA ASN A 743 -22.27 1.87 -24.67
C ASN A 743 -21.27 3.02 -24.42
N PHE A 744 -21.73 4.27 -24.59
CA PHE A 744 -20.92 5.47 -24.46
C PHE A 744 -20.36 5.65 -23.05
N ASN A 745 -21.18 5.47 -22.01
CA ASN A 745 -20.79 5.62 -20.61
C ASN A 745 -19.75 4.57 -20.17
N GLN A 746 -19.95 3.30 -20.54
CA GLN A 746 -19.15 2.18 -20.04
C GLN A 746 -17.93 1.86 -20.91
N ASP A 747 -17.90 2.33 -22.16
CA ASP A 747 -16.79 2.16 -23.09
C ASP A 747 -16.10 3.51 -23.40
N GLU A 748 -16.52 4.27 -24.42
CA GLU A 748 -15.66 5.32 -24.98
C GLU A 748 -15.53 6.56 -24.08
N TRP A 749 -16.55 6.91 -23.28
CA TRP A 749 -16.45 7.96 -22.25
C TRP A 749 -15.59 7.50 -21.08
N ALA A 750 -15.84 6.31 -20.52
CA ALA A 750 -15.00 5.73 -19.47
C ALA A 750 -13.52 5.66 -19.89
N ALA A 751 -13.24 5.26 -21.12
CA ALA A 751 -11.88 5.20 -21.66
C ALA A 751 -11.25 6.60 -21.85
N LEU A 752 -12.03 7.66 -22.08
CA LEU A 752 -11.56 9.05 -22.00
C LEU A 752 -11.34 9.48 -20.53
N GLU A 753 -12.24 9.17 -19.61
CA GLU A 753 -12.11 9.60 -18.21
C GLU A 753 -10.97 8.90 -17.46
N ASP A 754 -10.81 7.59 -17.68
CA ASP A 754 -9.69 6.80 -17.17
C ASP A 754 -8.38 7.32 -17.76
N TRP A 755 -8.35 7.65 -19.06
CA TRP A 755 -7.18 8.29 -19.69
C TRP A 755 -6.93 9.70 -19.13
N VAL A 756 -7.95 10.51 -18.87
CA VAL A 756 -7.78 11.83 -18.26
C VAL A 756 -7.17 11.67 -16.86
N LEU A 757 -7.67 10.75 -16.04
CA LEU A 757 -7.12 10.56 -14.70
C LEU A 757 -5.70 9.98 -14.74
N GLU A 758 -5.45 8.91 -15.51
CA GLU A 758 -4.11 8.31 -15.63
C GLU A 758 -3.11 9.33 -16.21
N ARG A 759 -3.40 9.88 -17.40
CA ARG A 759 -2.43 10.68 -18.14
C ARG A 759 -2.27 12.11 -17.65
N ALA A 760 -3.29 12.70 -17.02
CA ALA A 760 -3.10 13.99 -16.37
C ALA A 760 -2.38 13.84 -15.02
N ALA A 761 -2.60 12.74 -14.27
CA ALA A 761 -1.83 12.46 -13.06
C ALA A 761 -0.35 12.16 -13.34
N ASP A 762 0.00 11.57 -14.49
CA ASP A 762 1.39 11.44 -14.96
C ASP A 762 2.13 12.79 -15.05
N VAL A 763 1.39 13.87 -15.37
CA VAL A 763 1.95 15.21 -15.64
C VAL A 763 1.77 16.16 -14.46
N SER A 764 0.69 16.05 -13.69
CA SER A 764 0.45 16.90 -12.51
C SER A 764 -0.41 16.19 -11.46
N TYR A 765 0.09 16.14 -10.23
CA TYR A 765 -0.66 15.57 -9.09
C TYR A 765 -1.91 16.35 -8.69
N ARG A 766 -2.10 17.56 -9.23
CA ARG A 766 -3.30 18.37 -9.04
C ARG A 766 -3.88 18.80 -10.37
N LEU A 767 -5.18 18.54 -10.52
CA LEU A 767 -5.95 18.85 -11.72
C LEU A 767 -7.20 19.65 -11.34
N CYS A 768 -7.60 20.56 -12.22
CA CYS A 768 -8.95 21.10 -12.23
C CYS A 768 -9.67 20.55 -13.48
N VAL A 769 -10.67 19.70 -13.25
CA VAL A 769 -11.45 19.04 -14.30
C VAL A 769 -12.83 19.66 -14.33
N ILE A 770 -13.19 20.29 -15.46
CA ILE A 770 -14.49 20.93 -15.66
C ILE A 770 -15.18 20.20 -16.81
N THR A 771 -16.41 19.73 -16.62
CA THR A 771 -17.09 18.86 -17.59
C THR A 771 -18.60 19.00 -17.55
N GLY A 772 -19.26 18.71 -18.66
CA GLY A 772 -20.70 18.85 -18.75
C GLY A 772 -21.28 18.29 -20.06
N PRO A 773 -22.61 18.35 -20.19
CA PRO A 773 -23.30 18.12 -21.45
C PRO A 773 -23.16 19.31 -22.41
N VAL A 774 -23.28 19.06 -23.70
CA VAL A 774 -23.74 20.06 -24.67
C VAL A 774 -25.27 20.01 -24.68
N LEU A 775 -25.93 21.17 -24.58
CA LEU A 775 -27.39 21.27 -24.46
C LEU A 775 -27.95 22.08 -25.63
N GLN A 776 -28.46 21.40 -26.65
CA GLN A 776 -29.03 22.00 -27.86
C GLN A 776 -30.56 21.87 -27.88
N ASP A 777 -31.26 22.75 -28.59
CA ASP A 777 -32.73 22.76 -28.59
C ASP A 777 -33.35 21.57 -29.37
N ASP A 778 -32.58 20.93 -30.26
CA ASP A 778 -32.90 19.72 -31.02
C ASP A 778 -32.44 18.41 -30.36
N ASP A 779 -31.90 18.47 -29.14
CA ASP A 779 -31.52 17.30 -28.35
C ASP A 779 -32.66 16.27 -28.21
N PRO A 780 -32.38 14.96 -28.35
CA PRO A 780 -33.41 13.93 -28.42
C PRO A 780 -34.28 13.84 -27.15
N PRO A 781 -35.59 13.51 -27.28
CA PRO A 781 -36.48 13.39 -26.14
C PRO A 781 -36.36 12.05 -25.42
N LEU A 782 -36.23 12.07 -24.09
CA LEU A 782 -36.38 10.93 -23.20
C LEU A 782 -37.53 11.19 -22.22
N ARG A 783 -38.68 10.56 -22.47
CA ARG A 783 -39.96 10.85 -21.79
C ARG A 783 -40.33 12.34 -21.97
N ASP A 784 -40.43 13.08 -20.89
CA ASP A 784 -40.67 14.53 -20.81
C ASP A 784 -39.38 15.37 -20.69
N ALA A 785 -38.20 14.75 -20.77
CA ALA A 785 -36.90 15.42 -20.77
C ALA A 785 -36.28 15.45 -22.18
N GLN A 786 -35.30 16.33 -22.39
CA GLN A 786 -34.39 16.28 -23.54
C GLN A 786 -33.00 15.88 -23.06
N ILE A 787 -32.43 14.82 -23.64
CA ILE A 787 -31.13 14.26 -23.25
C ILE A 787 -30.00 14.83 -24.11
N PRO A 788 -28.80 15.08 -23.56
CA PRO A 788 -27.68 15.65 -24.31
C PRO A 788 -27.25 14.76 -25.47
N ALA A 789 -27.09 15.28 -26.68
CA ALA A 789 -26.51 14.53 -27.79
C ALA A 789 -24.99 14.36 -27.67
N ALA A 790 -24.32 15.15 -26.81
CA ALA A 790 -22.87 15.17 -26.64
C ALA A 790 -22.42 15.63 -25.24
N PHE A 791 -21.18 15.30 -24.89
CA PHE A 791 -20.50 15.69 -23.65
C PHE A 791 -19.11 16.26 -23.93
N TRP A 792 -18.63 17.12 -23.04
CA TRP A 792 -17.33 17.78 -23.12
C TRP A 792 -16.59 17.73 -21.79
N LYS A 793 -15.26 17.78 -21.85
CA LYS A 793 -14.38 17.85 -20.68
C LYS A 793 -13.18 18.76 -20.97
N VAL A 794 -13.00 19.77 -20.13
CA VAL A 794 -11.84 20.67 -20.09
C VAL A 794 -11.00 20.27 -18.88
N VAL A 795 -9.70 20.08 -19.10
CA VAL A 795 -8.74 19.71 -18.05
C VAL A 795 -7.66 20.79 -18.00
N ALA A 796 -7.48 21.40 -16.82
CA ALA A 796 -6.45 22.39 -16.56
C ALA A 796 -5.45 21.87 -15.52
N LEU A 797 -4.16 21.96 -15.83
CA LEU A 797 -3.06 21.46 -15.00
C LEU A 797 -1.78 22.28 -15.22
N ARG A 798 -0.88 22.29 -14.22
CA ARG A 798 0.45 22.92 -14.35
C ARG A 798 1.33 22.05 -15.23
N ASP A 799 1.83 22.59 -16.34
CA ASP A 799 2.60 21.84 -17.35
C ASP A 799 3.99 21.49 -16.82
N ALA A 800 4.21 20.23 -16.45
CA ALA A 800 5.52 19.77 -15.98
C ALA A 800 6.63 19.82 -17.05
N THR A 801 6.28 19.98 -18.34
CA THR A 801 7.26 20.26 -19.42
C THR A 801 7.58 21.76 -19.54
N ALA A 802 7.13 22.57 -18.58
CA ALA A 802 7.58 23.92 -18.26
C ALA A 802 7.96 24.04 -16.76
N ASP A 803 8.41 22.94 -16.15
CA ASP A 803 8.67 22.77 -14.70
C ASP A 803 7.48 23.12 -13.77
N GLY A 804 6.28 23.31 -14.35
CA GLY A 804 5.04 23.67 -13.68
C GLY A 804 4.64 25.15 -13.81
N ASP A 805 5.47 26.04 -14.34
CA ASP A 805 5.18 27.49 -14.38
C ASP A 805 4.60 27.97 -15.73
N ASP A 806 3.94 27.05 -16.43
CA ASP A 806 2.99 27.29 -17.51
C ASP A 806 1.73 26.43 -17.26
N LEU A 807 0.58 26.81 -17.83
CA LEU A 807 -0.68 26.06 -17.69
C LEU A 807 -1.00 25.31 -18.98
N SER A 808 -1.14 23.98 -18.92
CA SER A 808 -1.76 23.22 -20.01
C SER A 808 -3.26 23.14 -19.77
N VAL A 809 -4.04 23.64 -20.75
CA VAL A 809 -5.47 23.40 -20.84
C VAL A 809 -5.75 22.57 -22.08
N VAL A 810 -6.52 21.50 -21.94
CA VAL A 810 -6.99 20.69 -23.08
C VAL A 810 -8.50 20.48 -22.98
N ALA A 811 -9.17 20.50 -24.14
CA ALA A 811 -10.59 20.23 -24.24
C ALA A 811 -10.88 19.01 -25.13
N PHE A 812 -11.88 18.24 -24.73
CA PHE A 812 -12.39 17.08 -25.46
C PHE A 812 -13.91 17.21 -25.63
N LEU A 813 -14.42 16.73 -26.76
CA LEU A 813 -15.86 16.56 -26.99
C LEU A 813 -16.14 15.21 -27.62
N MET A 814 -17.22 14.55 -27.20
CA MET A 814 -17.70 13.30 -27.78
C MET A 814 -19.23 13.33 -27.92
N LYS A 815 -19.74 12.83 -29.05
CA LYS A 815 -21.18 12.72 -29.32
C LYS A 815 -21.63 11.29 -29.04
N GLN A 816 -22.72 11.11 -28.29
CA GLN A 816 -23.26 9.78 -27.98
C GLN A 816 -24.33 9.30 -28.97
N ALA A 817 -24.98 10.23 -29.70
CA ALA A 817 -25.99 9.90 -30.71
C ALA A 817 -25.58 8.91 -31.82
N PRO A 818 -24.28 8.77 -32.21
CA PRO A 818 -23.83 7.67 -33.07
C PRO A 818 -23.89 6.29 -32.40
N MET A 819 -23.61 6.22 -31.09
CA MET A 819 -23.45 4.98 -30.31
C MET A 819 -24.78 4.41 -29.78
N GLU A 820 -25.88 5.16 -29.88
CA GLU A 820 -27.26 4.70 -29.61
C GLU A 820 -27.77 3.68 -30.64
N LYS A 821 -27.20 3.67 -31.86
CA LYS A 821 -27.75 2.95 -33.03
C LYS A 821 -26.97 1.71 -33.43
N ASP A 822 -25.80 1.49 -32.85
CA ASP A 822 -24.95 0.34 -33.14
C ASP A 822 -24.97 -0.66 -31.98
N LYS A 823 -24.92 -1.95 -32.33
CA LYS A 823 -24.76 -3.08 -31.40
C LYS A 823 -23.45 -3.85 -31.63
N VAL A 824 -22.58 -3.32 -32.48
CA VAL A 824 -21.28 -3.86 -32.89
C VAL A 824 -20.14 -2.89 -32.51
N GLY A 825 -20.34 -2.06 -31.46
CA GLY A 825 -19.41 -0.99 -31.06
C GLY A 825 -17.95 -1.44 -30.90
N ARG A 826 -17.74 -2.69 -30.44
CA ARG A 826 -16.43 -3.34 -30.31
C ARG A 826 -15.63 -3.49 -31.62
N GLU A 827 -16.24 -3.37 -32.80
CA GLU A 827 -15.54 -3.58 -34.10
C GLU A 827 -15.54 -2.36 -35.03
N LEU A 828 -16.41 -1.37 -34.84
CA LEU A 828 -16.61 -0.28 -35.84
C LEU A 828 -16.34 1.15 -35.34
N LEU A 829 -16.08 1.35 -34.06
CA LEU A 829 -15.62 2.64 -33.50
C LEU A 829 -14.18 2.57 -33.02
N HIS A 830 -13.27 2.18 -33.92
CA HIS A 830 -11.83 2.35 -33.74
C HIS A 830 -11.48 3.81 -33.44
N LEU A 831 -11.35 4.11 -32.14
CA LEU A 831 -10.56 5.18 -31.55
C LEU A 831 -10.70 6.53 -32.29
N LYS A 832 -11.83 7.21 -32.09
CA LYS A 832 -11.96 8.64 -32.44
C LYS A 832 -12.56 9.42 -31.28
N ARG A 833 -11.78 9.51 -30.20
CA ARG A 833 -11.94 10.63 -29.26
C ARG A 833 -11.57 11.91 -30.03
N TYR A 834 -12.23 13.03 -29.76
CA TYR A 834 -11.88 14.30 -30.42
C TYR A 834 -11.32 15.28 -29.40
N GLN A 835 -10.06 15.68 -29.61
CA GLN A 835 -9.59 16.94 -29.03
C GLN A 835 -10.26 18.08 -29.79
N VAL A 836 -10.73 19.07 -29.05
CA VAL A 836 -11.35 20.29 -29.57
C VAL A 836 -10.73 21.49 -28.87
N THR A 837 -10.98 22.70 -29.35
CA THR A 837 -10.53 23.90 -28.65
C THR A 837 -11.50 24.27 -27.52
N VAL A 838 -11.00 24.93 -26.48
CA VAL A 838 -11.81 25.53 -25.41
C VAL A 838 -12.80 26.52 -26.00
N ALA A 839 -12.39 27.31 -27.00
CA ALA A 839 -13.27 28.26 -27.70
C ALA A 839 -14.44 27.56 -28.43
N ALA A 840 -14.27 26.33 -28.91
CA ALA A 840 -15.38 25.56 -29.49
C ALA A 840 -16.33 25.02 -28.40
N VAL A 841 -15.81 24.66 -27.22
CA VAL A 841 -16.65 24.36 -26.05
C VAL A 841 -17.42 25.61 -25.60
N GLU A 842 -16.81 26.79 -25.59
CA GLU A 842 -17.51 28.08 -25.35
C GLU A 842 -18.67 28.27 -26.35
N GLU A 843 -18.42 28.10 -27.66
CA GLU A 843 -19.43 28.24 -28.71
C GLU A 843 -20.61 27.26 -28.55
N TRP A 844 -20.35 25.98 -28.32
CA TRP A 844 -21.41 24.95 -28.25
C TRP A 844 -22.19 24.93 -26.94
N THR A 845 -21.62 25.47 -25.84
CA THR A 845 -22.26 25.44 -24.52
C THR A 845 -22.85 26.79 -24.08
N GLY A 846 -22.32 27.91 -24.59
CA GLY A 846 -22.63 29.24 -24.07
C GLY A 846 -21.99 29.54 -22.70
N LEU A 847 -20.94 28.79 -22.34
CA LEU A 847 -20.02 29.10 -21.24
C LEU A 847 -18.88 30.02 -21.73
N ASP A 848 -18.26 30.72 -20.79
CA ASP A 848 -17.08 31.56 -20.99
C ASP A 848 -16.00 31.12 -19.99
N PHE A 849 -14.90 30.55 -20.49
CA PHE A 849 -13.76 30.08 -19.69
C PHE A 849 -12.71 31.19 -19.50
N GLY A 850 -12.97 32.39 -20.01
CA GLY A 850 -12.10 33.56 -19.88
C GLY A 850 -10.70 33.29 -20.42
N ALA A 851 -9.69 33.58 -19.60
CA ALA A 851 -8.28 33.42 -19.98
C ALA A 851 -7.77 31.96 -19.99
N LEU A 852 -8.58 30.96 -19.61
CA LEU A 852 -8.20 29.55 -19.74
C LEU A 852 -8.14 29.11 -21.21
N ARG A 853 -8.94 29.71 -22.10
CA ARG A 853 -8.88 29.43 -23.55
C ARG A 853 -7.56 29.90 -24.18
N ASP A 854 -6.92 30.90 -23.57
CA ASP A 854 -5.65 31.44 -24.04
C ASP A 854 -4.47 30.50 -23.66
N ALA A 855 -4.75 29.47 -22.83
CA ALA A 855 -3.86 28.38 -22.43
C ALA A 855 -4.21 27.02 -23.08
N ASP A 856 -5.11 27.01 -24.05
CA ASP A 856 -5.50 25.84 -24.84
C ASP A 856 -4.37 25.36 -25.76
N GLU A 857 -3.93 24.11 -25.57
CA GLU A 857 -2.84 23.51 -26.35
C GLU A 857 -3.21 23.21 -27.81
N LEU A 858 -4.50 23.14 -28.16
CA LEU A 858 -4.95 22.91 -29.54
C LEU A 858 -5.13 24.22 -30.33
N ALA A 859 -5.47 25.34 -29.67
CA ALA A 859 -5.83 26.60 -30.32
C ALA A 859 -4.64 27.48 -30.76
N TRP A 860 -3.39 27.04 -30.58
CA TRP A 860 -2.21 27.90 -30.73
C TRP A 860 -1.92 28.31 -32.19
N SER A 861 -2.53 29.42 -32.65
CA SER A 861 -1.91 30.49 -33.45
C SER A 861 -2.95 31.58 -33.80
N PRO A 862 -2.66 32.89 -33.63
CA PRO A 862 -3.54 33.97 -34.09
C PRO A 862 -3.82 33.95 -35.60
N LEU A 863 -2.93 33.33 -36.40
CA LEU A 863 -3.10 33.17 -37.85
C LEU A 863 -3.96 31.94 -38.21
N ALA A 864 -4.09 30.95 -37.32
CA ALA A 864 -4.94 29.79 -37.55
C ALA A 864 -6.43 30.15 -37.33
N LEU A 865 -6.75 30.87 -36.25
CA LEU A 865 -8.11 31.33 -35.93
C LEU A 865 -8.74 32.22 -37.03
N ALA A 866 -7.94 32.86 -37.88
CA ALA A 866 -8.41 33.69 -38.99
C ALA A 866 -8.63 32.93 -40.33
N GLY A 867 -8.31 31.63 -40.40
CA GLY A 867 -8.35 30.85 -41.64
C GLY A 867 -8.66 29.35 -41.49
N ALA A 868 -8.97 28.88 -40.29
CA ALA A 868 -9.38 27.50 -40.03
C ALA A 868 -10.84 27.28 -40.43
N GLU A 869 -11.06 26.47 -41.48
CA GLU A 869 -12.35 25.82 -41.72
C GLU A 869 -12.74 24.97 -40.50
N PRO A 870 -14.04 24.82 -40.14
CA PRO A 870 -14.47 24.15 -38.90
C PRO A 870 -13.93 22.73 -38.69
N LEU A 871 -13.56 22.03 -39.77
CA LEU A 871 -12.94 20.70 -39.72
C LEU A 871 -11.50 20.69 -39.16
N GLN A 872 -10.81 21.83 -39.09
CA GLN A 872 -9.49 21.94 -38.43
C GLN A 872 -9.57 22.11 -36.91
N VAL A 873 -10.77 22.38 -36.37
CA VAL A 873 -11.02 22.55 -34.93
C VAL A 873 -11.18 21.22 -34.20
N PHE A 874 -11.42 20.13 -34.93
CA PHE A 874 -11.54 18.77 -34.40
C PHE A 874 -10.32 17.93 -34.76
N ARG A 875 -9.68 17.34 -33.76
CA ARG A 875 -8.54 16.42 -33.95
C ARG A 875 -8.94 15.01 -33.52
N PRO A 876 -9.07 14.05 -34.47
CA PRO A 876 -9.22 12.63 -34.13
C PRO A 876 -8.01 12.13 -33.34
N ILE A 877 -8.27 11.29 -32.34
CA ILE A 877 -7.28 10.64 -31.49
C ILE A 877 -7.46 9.13 -31.67
N GLU A 878 -6.58 8.51 -32.46
CA GLU A 878 -6.55 7.05 -32.69
C GLU A 878 -5.64 6.33 -31.70
N ARG A 879 -4.74 7.06 -31.02
CA ARG A 879 -3.82 6.56 -29.98
C ARG A 879 -3.41 7.70 -29.03
N PRO A 880 -2.85 7.43 -27.84
CA PRO A 880 -2.50 8.46 -26.85
C PRO A 880 -1.54 9.56 -27.37
N GLU A 881 -0.65 9.21 -28.30
CA GLU A 881 0.35 10.12 -28.89
C GLU A 881 -0.25 11.14 -29.86
N ASP A 882 -1.50 10.92 -30.29
CA ASP A 882 -2.19 11.89 -31.14
C ASP A 882 -2.72 13.08 -30.32
N ILE A 883 -2.74 13.04 -28.99
CA ILE A 883 -3.26 14.13 -28.14
C ILE A 883 -2.20 15.22 -27.96
N VAL A 884 -2.57 16.47 -28.23
CA VAL A 884 -1.72 17.65 -27.97
C VAL A 884 -1.86 18.01 -26.49
N PHE A 885 -1.07 17.35 -25.64
CA PHE A 885 -1.14 17.44 -24.17
C PHE A 885 0.01 18.23 -23.52
N SER A 886 0.85 18.89 -24.31
CA SER A 886 1.96 19.72 -23.80
C SER A 886 2.31 20.86 -24.74
N GLY A 887 2.52 22.05 -24.16
CA GLY A 887 2.73 23.30 -24.91
C GLY A 887 4.11 23.45 -25.56
N SER A 888 4.81 22.36 -25.87
CA SER A 888 6.17 22.40 -26.41
C SER A 888 6.24 23.20 -27.73
N ARG A 889 5.20 23.14 -28.57
CA ARG A 889 5.11 23.94 -29.81
C ARG A 889 4.75 25.41 -29.54
N ARG A 890 3.84 25.66 -28.60
CA ARG A 890 3.44 27.00 -28.12
C ARG A 890 4.65 27.78 -27.57
N ARG A 891 5.41 27.15 -26.67
CA ARG A 891 6.61 27.73 -26.05
C ARG A 891 7.80 27.86 -27.01
N ALA A 892 8.03 26.88 -27.89
CA ALA A 892 9.12 26.94 -28.88
C ALA A 892 9.02 28.13 -29.87
N ALA A 893 7.83 28.72 -30.01
CA ALA A 893 7.58 29.92 -30.80
C ALA A 893 7.41 31.21 -29.97
N GLY A 894 7.82 31.19 -28.70
CA GLY A 894 7.84 32.38 -27.83
C GLY A 894 6.54 32.66 -27.06
N GLY A 895 5.55 31.78 -27.12
CA GLY A 895 4.34 31.88 -26.30
C GLY A 895 4.60 31.46 -24.85
N GLN A 896 4.86 32.43 -23.97
CA GLN A 896 4.77 32.26 -22.51
C GLN A 896 3.43 32.80 -22.01
N ILE A 897 2.78 32.04 -21.12
CA ILE A 897 1.58 32.49 -20.42
C ILE A 897 2.02 32.94 -19.02
N GLN A 898 1.87 34.23 -18.73
CA GLN A 898 2.07 34.71 -17.36
C GLN A 898 1.00 34.10 -16.45
N PRO A 899 1.30 33.81 -15.17
CA PRO A 899 0.34 33.19 -14.25
C PRO A 899 -0.97 33.97 -14.24
N LEU A 900 -2.09 33.22 -14.26
CA LEU A 900 -3.47 33.72 -14.39
C LEU A 900 -3.91 34.52 -13.17
N ARG A 901 -3.27 35.68 -12.95
CA ARG A 901 -3.73 36.71 -12.04
C ARG A 901 -5.04 37.23 -12.58
N ALA A 902 -6.16 36.91 -11.91
CA ALA A 902 -7.41 37.60 -12.16
C ALA A 902 -7.16 39.11 -12.17
N ALA A 903 -7.59 39.78 -13.24
CA ALA A 903 -7.44 41.22 -13.35
C ALA A 903 -8.08 41.86 -12.11
N ALA A 904 -7.26 42.54 -11.29
CA ALA A 904 -7.72 43.13 -10.04
C ALA A 904 -9.00 43.93 -10.32
N PRO A 905 -10.10 43.67 -9.58
CA PRO A 905 -11.44 44.13 -9.96
C PRO A 905 -11.39 45.62 -10.21
N GLN A 906 -11.67 46.06 -11.45
CA GLN A 906 -11.41 47.43 -11.86
C GLN A 906 -12.09 48.38 -10.86
N PRO A 907 -11.34 49.30 -10.22
CA PRO A 907 -11.96 50.27 -9.35
C PRO A 907 -13.00 51.04 -10.18
N PRO A 908 -14.24 51.23 -9.67
CA PRO A 908 -15.33 51.74 -10.46
C PRO A 908 -14.94 53.09 -11.09
N ARG A 909 -15.07 53.18 -12.42
CA ARG A 909 -14.59 54.33 -13.20
C ARG A 909 -15.11 55.64 -12.57
N PRO A 910 -14.22 56.58 -12.18
CA PRO A 910 -14.66 57.82 -11.56
C PRO A 910 -15.46 58.71 -12.54
N GLY A 911 -16.79 58.68 -12.42
CA GLY A 911 -17.68 59.70 -12.94
C GLY A 911 -18.07 59.60 -14.43
N SER A 912 -19.26 59.06 -14.66
CA SER A 912 -20.21 59.69 -15.59
C SER A 912 -21.56 59.79 -14.88
N PHE A 913 -21.98 61.01 -14.55
CA PHE A 913 -23.22 61.28 -13.83
C PHE A 913 -24.46 61.03 -14.70
N VAL A 914 -25.56 60.64 -14.04
CA VAL A 914 -26.94 61.07 -14.32
C VAL A 914 -27.46 60.83 -15.76
N HIS A 915 -28.39 59.88 -15.92
CA HIS A 915 -29.79 60.27 -15.72
C HIS A 915 -30.70 59.14 -15.21
#